data_AF-A0A354IEG1-F1
#
_entry.id   AF-A0A354IEG1-F1
#
_cell.length_a   1.000
_cell.length_b   1.000
_cell.length_c   1.000
_cell.angle_alpha   90.00
_cell.angle_beta   90.00
_cell.angle_gamma   90.00
#
_symmetry.space_group_name_H-M   'P 1'
#
loop_
_entity.id
_entity.type
_entity.pdbx_description
1 polymer ?
#
loop_
_entity_poly.entity_id
_entity_poly.type
_entity_poly.pdbx_seq_one_letter_code
_entity_poly.pdbx_strand_id
1 'polypeptide(L)'
;MQEFIHVKGAREHNLKNVEVWIPRDKLVVLTGLSGSGKSSLAFDTIYAEGQRRYVESLSSYARQFLGQMDKPDVDYIEGLSPAISIDQKTTSRNPRSTVGTVTEIYDYLRLLWARIGIPHCPNCGKEIKQQTIDQIVDQLMALPERTKVQILAPVVRQRKGEHAKVFHDARRSGYVRVRVDGNLYDLSEEIKLEKNKKHSIEVVVDRLVIKPDIRSRMNDSVETASALTGGLVLADIVGGETLSFSQNYACDDCGISIEELTPRMFSFNNPYGACPTCTGLGVQLKIDPDRIIPNRKLSIRKGAIQASGWTNADDGSIAKMYYDALGKRYHFTLDTPIEKMSPEAVDAILYGTGEEKLVLRTARYSGKKLEQPFEGVIRNLERRHRETNSEWARTEIEDSMSEIPCPDCAGRRLKKEILAVTVGGENIMQFCEKSVSQELAFLQQLELSEQQQRIAERILKEARERLGFLKNVGLNYLTLARAAATLSGGESQRIRLATQIGSYLMGVLYILDEPSIGLHQRDNDKLLAALKRLRDLGNTLIVVEHDEDTMYAADHIIDVGPAAGTDGGQIIYSGDVKGLLECEDSITGQYLSKKRQIEVPEKRRTMSGKYLTFTECSVNNLKNQTFSVPLGVLTCVTGVSGSGKSSFVNEILYKKLAADLNGAKTRPGTFGEVSGMEYLDKVIAIDQAPIGRTPRS
;
A
#
# COMPACT_ATOMS: atom_id res chain seq x y z
N MET A 1 25.19 -32.18 -19.15
CA MET A 1 25.00 -30.80 -18.62
C MET A 1 26.22 -30.50 -17.76
N GLN A 2 26.82 -29.32 -17.85
CA GLN A 2 27.92 -28.95 -16.95
C GLN A 2 27.40 -28.96 -15.50
N GLU A 3 28.09 -29.69 -14.62
CA GLU A 3 27.73 -29.85 -13.20
C GLU A 3 28.08 -28.63 -12.35
N PHE A 4 28.97 -27.76 -12.85
CA PHE A 4 29.49 -26.60 -12.13
C PHE A 4 29.40 -25.33 -12.97
N ILE A 5 29.24 -24.20 -12.28
CA ILE A 5 29.55 -22.86 -12.81
C ILE A 5 31.03 -22.62 -12.49
N HIS A 6 31.83 -22.39 -13.52
CA HIS A 6 33.27 -22.14 -13.38
C HIS A 6 33.55 -20.66 -13.63
N VAL A 7 34.01 -19.96 -12.60
CA VAL A 7 34.42 -18.55 -12.67
C VAL A 7 35.94 -18.54 -12.63
N LYS A 8 36.58 -18.01 -13.69
CA LYS A 8 38.04 -17.92 -13.77
C LYS A 8 38.50 -16.48 -13.90
N GLY A 9 39.46 -16.11 -13.06
CA GLY A 9 40.15 -14.83 -13.11
C GLY A 9 39.26 -13.64 -12.79
N ALA A 10 38.38 -13.75 -11.79
CA ALA A 10 37.56 -12.61 -11.37
C ALA A 10 38.42 -11.60 -10.58
N ARG A 11 38.34 -10.33 -10.98
CA ARG A 11 39.16 -9.21 -10.47
C ARG A 11 38.34 -7.98 -10.09
N GLU A 12 37.01 -8.11 -10.06
CA GLU A 12 36.15 -6.99 -9.66
C GLU A 12 36.50 -6.47 -8.26
N HIS A 13 36.56 -5.15 -8.16
CA HIS A 13 36.94 -4.41 -6.95
C HIS A 13 38.26 -4.89 -6.29
N ASN A 14 38.18 -5.69 -5.22
CA ASN A 14 39.33 -6.17 -4.46
C ASN A 14 39.67 -7.65 -4.73
N LEU A 15 38.94 -8.33 -5.62
CA LEU A 15 39.19 -9.73 -5.96
C LEU A 15 40.57 -9.93 -6.58
N LYS A 16 41.29 -10.96 -6.12
CA LYS A 16 42.69 -11.24 -6.48
C LYS A 16 42.80 -12.30 -7.57
N ASN A 17 42.22 -12.03 -8.73
CA ASN A 17 42.23 -12.97 -9.87
C ASN A 17 41.71 -14.36 -9.48
N VAL A 18 40.56 -14.39 -8.80
CA VAL A 18 40.06 -15.61 -8.15
C VAL A 18 39.50 -16.61 -9.17
N GLU A 19 39.69 -17.88 -8.86
CA GLU A 19 39.10 -19.00 -9.58
C GLU A 19 38.23 -19.81 -8.62
N VAL A 20 36.98 -20.07 -8.98
CA VAL A 20 36.04 -20.81 -8.13
C VAL A 20 35.10 -21.68 -8.95
N TRP A 21 34.80 -22.86 -8.40
CA TRP A 21 33.85 -23.83 -8.93
C TRP A 21 32.63 -23.86 -8.02
N ILE A 22 31.45 -23.61 -8.60
CA ILE A 22 30.18 -23.51 -7.87
C ILE A 22 29.26 -24.64 -8.37
N PRO A 23 28.82 -25.58 -7.50
CA PRO A 23 27.97 -26.67 -7.94
C PRO A 23 26.58 -26.17 -8.35
N ARG A 24 26.04 -26.71 -9.44
CA ARG A 24 24.68 -26.39 -9.91
C ARG A 24 23.64 -27.19 -9.13
N ASP A 25 22.42 -26.65 -9.12
CA ASP A 25 21.23 -27.21 -8.45
C ASP A 25 21.42 -27.41 -6.93
N LYS A 26 22.31 -26.60 -6.35
CA LYS A 26 22.67 -26.60 -4.92
C LYS A 26 22.39 -25.25 -4.26
N LEU A 27 22.24 -25.29 -2.95
CA LEU A 27 22.26 -24.11 -2.07
C LEU A 27 23.71 -23.84 -1.68
N VAL A 28 24.31 -22.84 -2.34
CA VAL A 28 25.68 -22.40 -2.11
C VAL A 28 25.67 -21.15 -1.23
N VAL A 29 26.47 -21.13 -0.16
CA VAL A 29 26.60 -19.97 0.73
C VAL A 29 27.98 -19.33 0.56
N LEU A 30 28.02 -18.02 0.31
CA LEU A 30 29.24 -17.22 0.42
C LEU A 30 29.30 -16.58 1.80
N THR A 31 30.42 -16.75 2.47
CA THR A 31 30.68 -16.20 3.81
C THR A 31 32.08 -15.57 3.86
N GLY A 32 32.43 -14.99 5.01
CA GLY A 32 33.68 -14.26 5.24
C GLY A 32 33.46 -12.83 5.75
N LEU A 33 34.54 -12.12 6.07
CA LEU A 33 34.46 -10.81 6.73
C LEU A 33 33.73 -9.73 5.91
N SER A 34 33.16 -8.72 6.57
CA SER A 34 32.58 -7.56 5.88
C SER A 34 33.66 -6.86 5.03
N GLY A 35 33.38 -6.61 3.75
CA GLY A 35 34.37 -6.07 2.80
C GLY A 35 35.39 -7.08 2.27
N SER A 36 35.22 -8.39 2.50
CA SER A 36 36.15 -9.41 2.00
C SER A 36 36.07 -9.69 0.50
N GLY A 37 35.04 -9.19 -0.20
CA GLY A 37 34.82 -9.41 -1.64
C GLY A 37 33.65 -10.32 -1.98
N LYS A 38 32.82 -10.74 -1.00
CA LYS A 38 31.63 -11.59 -1.22
C LYS A 38 30.67 -11.00 -2.25
N SER A 39 30.26 -9.74 -2.06
CA SER A 39 29.34 -9.05 -2.95
C SER A 39 29.97 -8.79 -4.33
N SER A 40 31.28 -8.51 -4.37
CA SER A 40 32.02 -8.34 -5.61
C SER A 40 32.01 -9.61 -6.46
N LEU A 41 32.14 -10.79 -5.83
CA LEU A 41 32.04 -12.07 -6.51
C LEU A 41 30.59 -12.42 -6.89
N ALA A 42 29.66 -12.36 -5.92
CA ALA A 42 28.27 -12.79 -6.14
C ALA A 42 27.49 -11.84 -7.05
N PHE A 43 27.50 -10.54 -6.76
CA PHE A 43 26.67 -9.54 -7.43
C PHE A 43 27.39 -8.84 -8.59
N ASP A 44 28.58 -8.30 -8.33
CA ASP A 44 29.26 -7.46 -9.34
C ASP A 44 29.91 -8.30 -10.44
N THR A 45 30.19 -9.59 -10.18
CA THR A 45 30.73 -10.53 -11.17
C THR A 45 29.67 -11.51 -11.69
N ILE A 46 29.20 -12.45 -10.87
CA ILE A 46 28.37 -13.59 -11.32
C ILE A 46 26.97 -13.13 -11.75
N TYR A 47 26.27 -12.37 -10.91
CA TYR A 47 24.95 -11.84 -11.24
C TYR A 47 25.00 -10.91 -12.45
N ALA A 48 25.92 -9.95 -12.44
CA ALA A 48 26.07 -8.98 -13.52
C ALA A 48 26.28 -9.67 -14.87
N GLU A 49 27.16 -10.67 -14.93
CA GLU A 49 27.42 -11.42 -16.16
C GLU A 49 26.21 -12.29 -16.59
N GLY A 50 25.49 -12.89 -15.63
CA GLY A 50 24.31 -13.71 -15.95
C GLY A 50 23.11 -12.93 -16.42
N GLN A 51 22.88 -11.76 -15.82
CA GLN A 51 21.85 -10.85 -16.30
C GLN A 51 22.23 -10.30 -17.69
N ARG A 52 23.47 -9.87 -17.87
CA ARG A 52 23.97 -9.32 -19.15
C ARG A 52 23.80 -10.32 -20.29
N ARG A 53 24.32 -11.54 -20.15
CA ARG A 53 24.23 -12.59 -21.18
C ARG A 53 22.78 -12.92 -21.56
N TYR A 54 21.87 -12.96 -20.57
CA TYR A 54 20.46 -13.18 -20.84
C TYR A 54 19.82 -12.02 -21.59
N VAL A 55 20.02 -10.77 -21.14
CA VAL A 55 19.38 -9.60 -21.76
C VAL A 55 19.96 -9.31 -23.16
N GLU A 56 21.24 -9.59 -23.41
CA GLU A 56 21.86 -9.53 -24.74
C GLU A 56 21.26 -10.52 -25.77
N SER A 57 20.54 -11.54 -25.28
CA SER A 57 19.82 -12.51 -26.13
C SER A 57 18.41 -12.05 -26.52
N LEU A 58 17.83 -11.05 -25.82
CA LEU A 58 16.45 -10.64 -26.01
C LEU A 58 16.20 -9.90 -27.34
N SER A 59 17.13 -9.04 -27.76
CA SER A 59 17.03 -8.34 -29.05
C SER A 59 18.39 -7.80 -29.50
N SER A 60 18.54 -7.55 -30.81
CA SER A 60 19.71 -6.87 -31.36
C SER A 60 19.89 -5.46 -30.78
N TYR A 61 18.79 -4.76 -30.52
CA TYR A 61 18.78 -3.44 -29.87
C TYR A 61 19.30 -3.51 -28.43
N ALA A 62 18.81 -4.46 -27.62
CA ALA A 62 19.27 -4.65 -26.25
C ALA A 62 20.78 -4.98 -26.20
N ARG A 63 21.27 -5.78 -27.15
CA ARG A 63 22.69 -6.08 -27.28
C ARG A 63 23.54 -4.83 -27.57
N GLN A 64 23.06 -3.94 -28.45
CA GLN A 64 23.77 -2.69 -28.75
C GLN A 64 23.83 -1.77 -27.52
N PHE A 65 22.74 -1.68 -26.75
CA PHE A 65 22.66 -0.87 -25.55
C PHE A 65 23.55 -1.40 -24.42
N LEU A 66 23.49 -2.71 -24.16
CA LEU A 66 24.31 -3.36 -23.12
C LEU A 66 25.79 -3.43 -23.47
N GLY A 67 26.14 -3.46 -24.77
CA GLY A 67 27.53 -3.39 -25.20
C GLY A 67 28.25 -2.11 -24.79
N GLN A 68 27.52 -1.06 -24.38
CA GLN A 68 28.08 0.20 -23.87
C GLN A 68 28.30 0.19 -22.34
N MET A 69 27.78 -0.81 -21.62
CA MET A 69 28.00 -0.93 -20.18
C MET A 69 29.35 -1.58 -19.89
N ASP A 70 29.99 -1.16 -18.79
CA ASP A 70 31.21 -1.78 -18.30
C ASP A 70 30.94 -3.26 -18.01
N LYS A 71 31.72 -4.14 -18.63
CA LYS A 71 31.66 -5.58 -18.39
C LYS A 71 32.40 -5.88 -17.09
N PRO A 72 31.92 -6.84 -16.27
CA PRO A 72 32.67 -7.29 -15.10
C PRO A 72 34.08 -7.74 -15.48
N ASP A 73 35.08 -7.36 -14.68
CA ASP A 73 36.46 -7.79 -14.87
C ASP A 73 36.64 -9.27 -14.48
N VAL A 74 36.49 -10.14 -15.47
CA VAL A 74 36.65 -11.60 -15.37
C VAL A 74 37.19 -12.18 -16.68
N ASP A 75 38.08 -13.17 -16.62
CA ASP A 75 38.63 -13.79 -17.83
C ASP A 75 37.57 -14.55 -18.61
N TYR A 76 36.89 -15.49 -17.94
CA TYR A 76 35.67 -16.10 -18.46
C TYR A 76 34.84 -16.73 -17.34
N ILE A 77 33.56 -16.90 -17.64
CA ILE A 77 32.63 -17.68 -16.81
C ILE A 77 31.90 -18.69 -17.68
N GLU A 78 31.90 -19.95 -17.27
CA GLU A 78 31.26 -21.07 -17.96
C GLU A 78 30.15 -21.71 -17.11
N GLY A 79 29.16 -22.34 -17.74
CA GLY A 79 28.04 -23.01 -17.05
C GLY A 79 26.97 -22.07 -16.47
N LEU A 80 27.02 -20.79 -16.82
CA LEU A 80 26.20 -19.75 -16.18
C LEU A 80 24.73 -19.77 -16.66
N SER A 81 23.80 -19.76 -15.70
CA SER A 81 22.37 -19.63 -15.94
C SER A 81 21.92 -18.15 -15.98
N PRO A 82 20.74 -17.83 -16.55
CA PRO A 82 20.11 -16.53 -16.32
C PRO A 82 20.01 -16.24 -14.82
N ALA A 83 20.50 -15.07 -14.42
CA ALA A 83 20.64 -14.72 -13.01
C ALA A 83 19.57 -13.73 -12.54
N ILE A 84 19.03 -13.97 -11.34
CA ILE A 84 18.07 -13.09 -10.65
C ILE A 84 18.61 -12.75 -9.27
N SER A 85 18.78 -11.46 -9.00
CA SER A 85 19.16 -10.96 -7.67
C SER A 85 17.95 -10.83 -6.75
N ILE A 86 18.15 -11.07 -5.46
CA ILE A 86 17.20 -10.80 -4.38
C ILE A 86 17.96 -10.05 -3.27
N ASP A 87 18.11 -8.75 -3.47
CA ASP A 87 18.82 -7.83 -2.59
C ASP A 87 17.88 -7.01 -1.68
N GLN A 88 18.47 -6.25 -0.76
CA GLN A 88 17.75 -5.39 0.19
C GLN A 88 17.32 -4.05 -0.40
N LYS A 89 17.71 -3.75 -1.65
CA LYS A 89 17.31 -2.49 -2.30
C LYS A 89 15.79 -2.46 -2.39
N THR A 90 15.19 -1.43 -1.79
CA THR A 90 13.72 -1.25 -1.78
C THR A 90 13.18 -1.33 -3.20
N THR A 91 12.29 -2.30 -3.44
CA THR A 91 11.78 -2.68 -4.76
C THR A 91 10.99 -1.58 -5.46
N SER A 92 10.40 -0.63 -4.71
CA SER A 92 9.70 0.52 -5.26
C SER A 92 9.42 1.57 -4.17
N ARG A 93 9.78 2.83 -4.43
CA ARG A 93 9.33 3.99 -3.63
C ARG A 93 8.09 4.67 -4.21
N ASN A 94 7.46 4.05 -5.21
CA ASN A 94 6.27 4.62 -5.84
C ASN A 94 5.10 4.61 -4.82
N PRO A 95 4.48 5.77 -4.51
CA PRO A 95 3.38 5.85 -3.54
C PRO A 95 2.15 5.02 -3.94
N ARG A 96 2.02 4.69 -5.23
CA ARG A 96 0.96 3.83 -5.74
C ARG A 96 1.23 2.34 -5.55
N SER A 97 2.47 1.93 -5.29
CA SER A 97 2.77 0.51 -5.06
C SER A 97 2.34 0.08 -3.65
N THR A 98 1.62 -1.03 -3.56
CA THR A 98 1.29 -1.74 -2.32
C THR A 98 1.88 -3.16 -2.33
N VAL A 99 1.88 -3.83 -1.18
CA VAL A 99 2.24 -5.26 -1.08
C VAL A 99 1.47 -6.08 -2.12
N GLY A 100 0.15 -5.89 -2.23
CA GLY A 100 -0.69 -6.61 -3.19
C GLY A 100 -0.31 -6.39 -4.66
N THR A 101 0.17 -5.19 -5.02
CA THR A 101 0.65 -4.95 -6.40
C THR A 101 2.04 -5.55 -6.65
N VAL A 102 2.94 -5.53 -5.67
CA VAL A 102 4.30 -6.08 -5.82
C VAL A 102 4.28 -7.60 -5.88
N THR A 103 3.32 -8.24 -5.20
CA THR A 103 3.13 -9.70 -5.22
C THR A 103 2.22 -10.17 -6.35
N GLU A 104 1.66 -9.24 -7.13
CA GLU A 104 0.62 -9.44 -8.15
C GLU A 104 -0.67 -10.10 -7.62
N ILE A 105 -0.79 -10.34 -6.31
CA ILE A 105 -1.98 -10.92 -5.69
C ILE A 105 -3.18 -10.02 -5.99
N TYR A 106 -3.00 -8.70 -5.90
CA TYR A 106 -4.06 -7.74 -6.22
C TYR A 106 -4.58 -7.92 -7.65
N ASP A 107 -3.74 -8.30 -8.60
CA ASP A 107 -4.17 -8.48 -9.99
C ASP A 107 -5.11 -9.68 -10.16
N TYR A 108 -4.83 -10.78 -9.45
CA TYR A 108 -5.76 -11.92 -9.35
C TYR A 108 -7.04 -11.56 -8.60
N LEU A 109 -6.96 -10.73 -7.55
CA LEU A 109 -8.16 -10.25 -6.85
C LEU A 109 -9.02 -9.37 -7.75
N ARG A 110 -8.44 -8.50 -8.59
CA ARG A 110 -9.20 -7.71 -9.58
C ARG A 110 -9.92 -8.62 -10.57
N LEU A 111 -9.28 -9.69 -11.03
CA LEU A 111 -9.92 -10.69 -11.88
C LEU A 111 -11.06 -11.40 -11.14
N LEU A 112 -10.85 -11.81 -9.89
CA LEU A 112 -11.86 -12.48 -9.08
C LEU A 112 -13.09 -11.60 -8.86
N TRP A 113 -12.90 -10.37 -8.37
CA TRP A 113 -14.00 -9.41 -8.13
C TRP A 113 -14.70 -8.98 -9.42
N ALA A 114 -14.00 -8.92 -10.56
CA ALA A 114 -14.67 -8.63 -11.83
C ALA A 114 -15.53 -9.80 -12.33
N ARG A 115 -15.15 -11.05 -12.03
CA ARG A 115 -15.82 -12.24 -12.58
C ARG A 115 -16.96 -12.77 -11.73
N ILE A 116 -16.82 -12.73 -10.40
CA ILE A 116 -17.83 -13.26 -9.46
C ILE A 116 -18.36 -12.21 -8.48
N GLY A 117 -17.90 -10.96 -8.60
CA GLY A 117 -18.33 -9.88 -7.72
C GLY A 117 -19.78 -9.50 -7.97
N ILE A 118 -20.50 -9.31 -6.87
CA ILE A 118 -21.90 -8.90 -6.85
C ILE A 118 -21.91 -7.38 -6.67
N PRO A 119 -22.36 -6.60 -7.67
CA PRO A 119 -22.42 -5.15 -7.54
C PRO A 119 -23.62 -4.73 -6.69
N HIS A 120 -23.40 -3.80 -5.76
CA HIS A 120 -24.45 -3.19 -4.95
C HIS A 120 -24.58 -1.70 -5.28
N CYS A 121 -25.77 -1.15 -5.07
CA CYS A 121 -25.99 0.28 -5.16
C CYS A 121 -25.26 1.00 -4.01
N PRO A 122 -24.36 1.96 -4.27
CA PRO A 122 -23.64 2.68 -3.21
C PRO A 122 -24.53 3.50 -2.27
N ASN A 123 -25.76 3.83 -2.69
CA ASN A 123 -26.68 4.67 -1.92
C ASN A 123 -27.69 3.86 -1.10
N CYS A 124 -28.28 2.80 -1.66
CA CYS A 124 -29.29 2.00 -0.97
C CYS A 124 -28.84 0.58 -0.60
N GLY A 125 -27.65 0.15 -1.01
CA GLY A 125 -27.07 -1.18 -0.69
C GLY A 125 -27.72 -2.36 -1.41
N LYS A 126 -28.80 -2.15 -2.16
CA LYS A 126 -29.47 -3.22 -2.92
C LYS A 126 -28.55 -3.78 -3.99
N GLU A 127 -28.59 -5.10 -4.17
CA GLU A 127 -27.92 -5.80 -5.25
C GLU A 127 -28.42 -5.31 -6.61
N ILE A 128 -27.48 -5.07 -7.53
CA ILE A 128 -27.77 -4.68 -8.91
C ILE A 128 -27.58 -5.93 -9.77
N LYS A 129 -28.67 -6.42 -10.37
CA LYS A 129 -28.63 -7.57 -11.27
C LYS A 129 -28.81 -7.11 -12.71
N GLN A 130 -27.96 -7.61 -13.59
CA GLN A 130 -28.17 -7.53 -15.03
C GLN A 130 -28.78 -8.86 -15.50
N GLN A 131 -29.86 -8.78 -16.28
CA GLN A 131 -30.51 -9.96 -16.85
C GLN A 131 -30.81 -9.74 -18.32
N THR A 132 -30.50 -10.74 -19.14
CA THR A 132 -30.91 -10.73 -20.55
C THR A 132 -32.42 -10.91 -20.67
N ILE A 133 -33.01 -10.49 -21.80
CA ILE A 133 -34.45 -10.69 -22.06
C ILE A 133 -34.82 -12.16 -21.87
N ASP A 134 -34.04 -13.08 -22.43
CA ASP A 134 -34.28 -14.52 -22.29
C ASP A 134 -34.26 -14.99 -20.84
N GLN A 135 -33.34 -14.49 -20.01
CA GLN A 135 -33.30 -14.83 -18.58
C GLN A 135 -34.51 -14.29 -17.81
N ILE A 136 -34.96 -13.07 -18.14
CA ILE A 136 -36.19 -12.49 -17.56
C ILE A 136 -37.38 -13.37 -17.93
N VAL A 137 -37.49 -13.73 -19.21
CA VAL A 137 -38.56 -14.60 -19.72
C VAL A 137 -38.51 -15.97 -19.06
N ASP A 138 -37.34 -16.60 -18.95
CA ASP A 138 -37.17 -17.92 -18.31
C ASP A 138 -37.61 -17.88 -16.83
N GLN A 139 -37.28 -16.81 -16.09
CA GLN A 139 -37.72 -16.66 -14.70
C GLN A 139 -39.24 -16.48 -14.59
N LEU A 140 -39.86 -15.70 -15.49
CA LEU A 140 -41.31 -15.53 -15.52
C LEU A 140 -42.03 -16.81 -15.93
N MET A 141 -41.46 -17.58 -16.86
CA MET A 141 -42.00 -18.87 -17.31
C MET A 141 -41.82 -19.99 -16.27
N ALA A 142 -40.92 -19.83 -15.29
CA ALA A 142 -40.75 -20.74 -14.17
C ALA A 142 -41.83 -20.60 -13.08
N LEU A 143 -42.69 -19.57 -13.17
CA LEU A 143 -43.84 -19.41 -12.26
C LEU A 143 -44.88 -20.53 -12.48
N PRO A 144 -45.70 -20.85 -11.46
CA PRO A 144 -46.74 -21.88 -11.59
C PRO A 144 -47.68 -21.63 -12.76
N GLU A 145 -48.10 -22.70 -13.44
CA GLU A 145 -49.10 -22.60 -14.51
C GLU A 145 -50.37 -21.89 -14.03
N ARG A 146 -50.98 -21.11 -14.93
CA ARG A 146 -52.18 -20.27 -14.67
C ARG A 146 -51.95 -19.05 -13.78
N THR A 147 -50.71 -18.75 -13.39
CA THR A 147 -50.38 -17.48 -12.73
C THR A 147 -50.65 -16.30 -13.69
N LYS A 148 -51.31 -15.25 -13.21
CA LYS A 148 -51.59 -14.03 -13.99
C LYS A 148 -50.50 -13.01 -13.70
N VAL A 149 -49.84 -12.53 -14.75
CA VAL A 149 -48.73 -11.57 -14.65
C VAL A 149 -49.02 -10.38 -15.55
N GLN A 150 -48.80 -9.16 -15.04
CA GLN A 150 -48.85 -7.94 -15.84
C GLN A 150 -47.43 -7.43 -16.07
N ILE A 151 -47.06 -7.25 -17.34
CA ILE A 151 -45.78 -6.67 -17.71
C ILE A 151 -45.94 -5.15 -17.78
N LEU A 152 -45.14 -4.45 -17.00
CA LEU A 152 -45.24 -3.02 -16.78
C LEU A 152 -43.92 -2.34 -17.14
N ALA A 153 -44.02 -1.19 -17.82
CA ALA A 153 -42.90 -0.33 -18.18
C ALA A 153 -42.88 0.89 -17.23
N PRO A 154 -41.96 0.97 -16.25
CA PRO A 154 -41.87 2.08 -15.30
C PRO A 154 -41.29 3.35 -15.94
N VAL A 155 -42.14 4.13 -16.63
CA VAL A 155 -41.74 5.32 -17.38
C VAL A 155 -41.41 6.52 -16.48
N VAL A 156 -42.02 6.62 -15.30
CA VAL A 156 -41.73 7.67 -14.31
C VAL A 156 -41.63 7.04 -12.92
N ARG A 157 -40.59 7.38 -12.15
CA ARG A 157 -40.37 6.84 -10.80
C ARG A 157 -40.13 7.97 -9.80
N GLN A 158 -41.05 8.17 -8.86
CA GLN A 158 -40.90 9.12 -7.74
C GLN A 158 -40.47 10.54 -8.16
N ARG A 159 -40.94 11.03 -9.33
CA ARG A 159 -40.64 12.37 -9.84
C ARG A 159 -41.81 13.31 -9.65
N LYS A 160 -41.52 14.56 -9.27
CA LYS A 160 -42.53 15.62 -9.18
C LYS A 160 -42.96 16.09 -10.56
N GLY A 161 -44.25 16.36 -10.74
CA GLY A 161 -44.80 16.92 -11.97
C GLY A 161 -46.14 16.31 -12.35
N GLU A 162 -46.85 16.99 -13.25
CA GLU A 162 -48.17 16.56 -13.74
C GLU A 162 -48.06 15.44 -14.80
N HIS A 163 -46.88 15.28 -15.41
CA HIS A 163 -46.54 14.24 -16.40
C HIS A 163 -47.54 14.05 -17.56
N ALA A 164 -48.37 15.06 -17.87
CA ALA A 164 -49.39 15.02 -18.92
C ALA A 164 -48.86 14.56 -20.29
N LYS A 165 -47.62 14.94 -20.62
CA LYS A 165 -46.93 14.52 -21.85
C LYS A 165 -46.73 13.00 -21.91
N VAL A 166 -46.42 12.35 -20.78
CA VAL A 166 -46.19 10.90 -20.71
C VAL A 166 -47.49 10.15 -21.03
N PHE A 167 -48.63 10.60 -20.49
CA PHE A 167 -49.94 10.01 -20.79
C PHE A 167 -50.34 10.21 -22.25
N HIS A 168 -50.07 11.40 -22.81
CA HIS A 168 -50.34 11.68 -24.22
C HIS A 168 -49.49 10.79 -25.16
N ASP A 169 -48.20 10.65 -24.87
CA ASP A 169 -47.28 9.83 -25.68
C ASP A 169 -47.61 8.33 -25.57
N ALA A 170 -47.99 7.85 -24.39
CA ALA A 170 -48.49 6.50 -24.20
C ALA A 170 -49.79 6.23 -24.99
N ARG A 171 -50.75 7.18 -24.95
CA ARG A 171 -52.01 7.08 -25.71
C ARG A 171 -51.76 7.06 -27.22
N ARG A 172 -50.86 7.92 -27.71
CA ARG A 172 -50.46 7.96 -29.14
C ARG A 172 -49.78 6.66 -29.59
N SER A 173 -49.07 6.00 -28.69
CA SER A 173 -48.42 4.71 -28.93
C SER A 173 -49.38 3.51 -28.84
N GLY A 174 -50.67 3.75 -28.58
CA GLY A 174 -51.71 2.72 -28.58
C GLY A 174 -51.92 2.00 -27.24
N TYR A 175 -51.29 2.45 -26.15
CA TYR A 175 -51.52 1.86 -24.83
C TYR A 175 -52.87 2.30 -24.25
N VAL A 176 -53.55 1.38 -23.58
CA VAL A 176 -54.91 1.60 -23.03
C VAL A 176 -54.90 1.84 -21.52
N ARG A 177 -53.91 1.31 -20.79
CA ARG A 177 -53.89 1.36 -19.32
C ARG A 177 -52.55 1.80 -18.78
N VAL A 178 -52.60 2.48 -17.64
CA VAL A 178 -51.43 2.94 -16.90
C VAL A 178 -51.68 2.74 -15.40
N ARG A 179 -50.64 2.37 -14.66
CA ARG A 179 -50.66 2.33 -13.20
C ARG A 179 -49.99 3.61 -12.69
N VAL A 180 -50.69 4.37 -11.87
CA VAL A 180 -50.18 5.62 -11.28
C VAL A 180 -50.31 5.54 -9.77
N ASP A 181 -49.19 5.66 -9.08
CA ASP A 181 -49.10 5.56 -7.61
C ASP A 181 -49.79 4.30 -7.05
N GLY A 182 -49.68 3.18 -7.77
CA GLY A 182 -50.28 1.89 -7.42
C GLY A 182 -51.72 1.69 -7.88
N ASN A 183 -52.41 2.73 -8.36
CA ASN A 183 -53.78 2.63 -8.86
C ASN A 183 -53.81 2.49 -10.39
N LEU A 184 -54.65 1.58 -10.91
CA LEU A 184 -54.82 1.37 -12.34
C LEU A 184 -55.85 2.36 -12.92
N TYR A 185 -55.43 3.09 -13.95
CA TYR A 185 -56.25 4.04 -14.71
C TYR A 185 -56.35 3.62 -16.17
N ASP A 186 -57.49 3.95 -16.79
CA ASP A 186 -57.65 3.88 -18.24
C ASP A 186 -57.13 5.17 -18.88
N LEU A 187 -56.29 5.04 -19.91
CA LEU A 187 -55.69 6.18 -20.60
C LEU A 187 -56.72 6.98 -21.41
N SER A 188 -57.95 6.51 -21.57
CA SER A 188 -59.07 7.29 -22.13
C SER A 188 -59.63 8.33 -21.15
N GLU A 189 -59.42 8.15 -19.85
CA GLU A 189 -59.88 9.07 -18.80
C GLU A 189 -58.94 10.28 -18.65
N GLU A 190 -59.46 11.38 -18.07
CA GLU A 190 -58.65 12.57 -17.79
C GLU A 190 -57.89 12.38 -16.46
N ILE A 191 -56.64 11.92 -16.53
CA ILE A 191 -55.77 11.73 -15.36
C ILE A 191 -55.09 13.06 -15.02
N LYS A 192 -55.49 13.69 -13.91
CA LYS A 192 -54.86 14.92 -13.38
C LYS A 192 -53.98 14.59 -12.17
N LEU A 193 -52.68 14.81 -12.32
CA LEU A 193 -51.69 14.65 -11.23
C LEU A 193 -51.30 16.01 -10.64
N GLU A 194 -50.90 16.00 -9.37
CA GLU A 194 -50.51 17.22 -8.66
C GLU A 194 -49.04 17.56 -8.92
N LYS A 195 -48.77 18.76 -9.47
CA LYS A 195 -47.41 19.21 -9.82
C LYS A 195 -46.38 19.13 -8.68
N ASN A 196 -46.82 19.28 -7.43
CA ASN A 196 -45.93 19.37 -6.26
C ASN A 196 -45.67 18.02 -5.55
N LYS A 197 -46.41 16.96 -5.91
CA LYS A 197 -46.25 15.61 -5.34
C LYS A 197 -45.37 14.75 -6.25
N LYS A 198 -44.67 13.80 -5.65
CA LYS A 198 -43.89 12.79 -6.39
C LYS A 198 -44.84 11.71 -6.85
N HIS A 199 -44.75 11.36 -8.13
CA HIS A 199 -45.58 10.32 -8.74
C HIS A 199 -44.72 9.21 -9.35
N SER A 200 -45.23 7.98 -9.31
CA SER A 200 -44.73 6.83 -10.06
C SER A 200 -45.76 6.44 -11.12
N ILE A 201 -45.32 6.25 -12.36
CA ILE A 201 -46.16 5.95 -13.52
C ILE A 201 -45.57 4.73 -14.22
N GLU A 202 -46.34 3.66 -14.32
CA GLU A 202 -45.99 2.45 -15.05
C GLU A 202 -47.01 2.17 -16.16
N VAL A 203 -46.56 2.09 -17.40
CA VAL A 203 -47.44 1.73 -18.54
C VAL A 203 -47.67 0.24 -18.55
N VAL A 204 -48.94 -0.19 -18.68
CA VAL A 204 -49.27 -1.62 -18.78
C VAL A 204 -49.05 -2.07 -20.22
N VAL A 205 -48.03 -2.90 -20.45
CA VAL A 205 -47.62 -3.35 -21.79
C VAL A 205 -48.43 -4.57 -22.21
N ASP A 206 -48.48 -5.61 -21.38
CA ASP A 206 -49.31 -6.79 -21.64
C ASP A 206 -49.79 -7.45 -20.33
N ARG A 207 -50.85 -8.26 -20.43
CA ARG A 207 -51.39 -9.07 -19.35
C ARG A 207 -51.43 -10.51 -19.79
N LEU A 208 -50.60 -11.33 -19.17
CA LEU A 208 -50.33 -12.69 -19.59
C LEU A 208 -50.78 -13.68 -18.51
N VAL A 209 -51.09 -14.90 -18.95
CA VAL A 209 -51.36 -16.04 -18.08
C VAL A 209 -50.32 -17.09 -18.41
N ILE A 210 -49.55 -17.52 -17.40
CA ILE A 210 -48.47 -18.49 -17.58
C ILE A 210 -49.03 -19.81 -18.13
N LYS A 211 -48.54 -20.18 -19.31
CA LYS A 211 -48.82 -21.41 -20.06
C LYS A 211 -47.59 -21.78 -20.90
N PRO A 212 -47.40 -23.05 -21.30
CA PRO A 212 -46.22 -23.47 -22.07
C PRO A 212 -46.05 -22.76 -23.43
N ASP A 213 -47.14 -22.32 -24.06
CA ASP A 213 -47.20 -21.74 -25.41
C ASP A 213 -46.98 -20.22 -25.46
N ILE A 214 -46.96 -19.52 -24.32
CA ILE A 214 -46.91 -18.05 -24.29
C ILE A 214 -45.50 -17.45 -24.33
N ARG A 215 -44.44 -18.28 -24.45
CA ARG A 215 -43.04 -17.85 -24.37
C ARG A 215 -42.69 -16.73 -25.38
N SER A 216 -43.13 -16.86 -26.65
CA SER A 216 -42.87 -15.86 -27.69
C SER A 216 -43.50 -14.51 -27.35
N ARG A 217 -44.78 -14.53 -26.93
CA ARG A 217 -45.52 -13.32 -26.57
C ARG A 217 -44.96 -12.65 -25.31
N MET A 218 -44.47 -13.45 -24.36
CA MET A 218 -43.79 -12.94 -23.17
C MET A 218 -42.47 -12.26 -23.53
N ASN A 219 -41.70 -12.81 -24.48
CA ASN A 219 -40.48 -12.19 -25.00
C ASN A 219 -40.78 -10.82 -25.63
N ASP A 220 -41.73 -10.76 -26.57
CA ASP A 220 -42.13 -9.50 -27.24
C ASP A 220 -42.60 -8.44 -26.22
N SER A 221 -43.33 -8.86 -25.18
CA SER A 221 -43.83 -7.97 -24.12
C SER A 221 -42.70 -7.41 -23.25
N VAL A 222 -41.73 -8.25 -22.87
CA VAL A 222 -40.56 -7.86 -22.08
C VAL A 222 -39.63 -6.95 -22.91
N GLU A 223 -39.43 -7.26 -24.19
CA GLU A 223 -38.66 -6.42 -25.11
C GLU A 223 -39.30 -5.04 -25.27
N THR A 224 -40.62 -4.99 -25.49
CA THR A 224 -41.37 -3.74 -25.61
C THR A 224 -41.30 -2.91 -24.33
N ALA A 225 -41.49 -3.54 -23.17
CA ALA A 225 -41.42 -2.85 -21.88
C ALA A 225 -40.02 -2.29 -21.60
N SER A 226 -38.98 -3.05 -21.95
CA SER A 226 -37.59 -2.64 -21.80
C SER A 226 -37.21 -1.48 -22.74
N ALA A 227 -37.65 -1.54 -24.01
CA ALA A 227 -37.38 -0.50 -24.99
C ALA A 227 -38.00 0.85 -24.59
N LEU A 228 -39.18 0.83 -23.97
CA LEU A 228 -39.87 2.03 -23.48
C LEU A 228 -39.17 2.73 -22.31
N THR A 229 -38.42 1.98 -21.50
CA THR A 229 -37.84 2.46 -20.23
C THR A 229 -36.31 2.52 -20.26
N GLY A 230 -35.70 2.14 -21.39
CA GLY A 230 -34.25 2.08 -21.54
C GLY A 230 -33.60 0.93 -20.75
N GLY A 231 -34.30 -0.21 -20.60
CA GLY A 231 -33.74 -1.41 -19.98
C GLY A 231 -34.49 -1.96 -18.76
N LEU A 232 -35.59 -1.37 -18.32
CA LEU A 232 -36.27 -1.74 -17.05
C LEU A 232 -37.64 -2.36 -17.29
N VAL A 233 -37.92 -3.47 -16.62
CA VAL A 233 -39.20 -4.18 -16.73
C VAL A 233 -39.70 -4.54 -15.34
N LEU A 234 -40.96 -4.24 -15.05
CA LEU A 234 -41.63 -4.71 -13.84
C LEU A 234 -42.65 -5.80 -14.23
N ALA A 235 -42.70 -6.88 -13.46
CA ALA A 235 -43.71 -7.92 -13.62
C ALA A 235 -44.56 -7.99 -12.34
N ASP A 236 -45.82 -7.59 -12.46
CA ASP A 236 -46.77 -7.60 -11.36
C ASP A 236 -47.54 -8.92 -11.34
N ILE A 237 -47.30 -9.74 -10.31
CA ILE A 237 -47.99 -11.02 -10.14
C ILE A 237 -49.30 -10.75 -9.41
N VAL A 238 -50.43 -11.10 -10.03
CA VAL A 238 -51.76 -10.84 -9.45
C VAL A 238 -51.93 -11.68 -8.18
N GLY A 239 -51.95 -11.01 -7.02
CA GLY A 239 -52.05 -11.66 -5.70
C GLY A 239 -50.69 -12.04 -5.07
N GLY A 240 -49.58 -11.60 -5.66
CA GLY A 240 -48.22 -11.80 -5.16
C GLY A 240 -47.40 -10.51 -5.13
N GLU A 241 -46.06 -10.64 -5.13
CA GLU A 241 -45.13 -9.52 -5.16
C GLU A 241 -44.83 -9.05 -6.60
N THR A 242 -44.52 -7.77 -6.77
CA THR A 242 -44.02 -7.23 -8.04
C THR A 242 -42.52 -7.52 -8.17
N LEU A 243 -42.13 -8.22 -9.24
CA LEU A 243 -40.74 -8.47 -9.58
C LEU A 243 -40.19 -7.33 -10.45
N SER A 244 -38.93 -6.95 -10.25
CA SER A 244 -38.24 -5.93 -11.03
C SER A 244 -37.04 -6.53 -11.74
N PHE A 245 -36.86 -6.17 -13.00
CA PHE A 245 -35.82 -6.67 -13.89
C PHE A 245 -35.12 -5.52 -14.61
N SER A 246 -33.81 -5.64 -14.80
CA SER A 246 -33.02 -4.67 -15.55
C SER A 246 -32.08 -5.35 -16.55
N GLN A 247 -32.06 -4.86 -17.78
CA GLN A 247 -31.09 -5.22 -18.82
C GLN A 247 -29.75 -4.52 -18.64
N ASN A 248 -29.72 -3.47 -17.84
CA ASN A 248 -28.51 -2.72 -17.51
C ASN A 248 -28.15 -3.00 -16.05
N TYR A 249 -26.87 -2.88 -15.68
CA TYR A 249 -26.49 -2.85 -14.26
C TYR A 249 -26.96 -1.52 -13.65
N ALA A 250 -28.26 -1.38 -13.38
CA ALA A 250 -28.86 -0.17 -12.85
C ALA A 250 -29.67 -0.45 -11.58
N CYS A 251 -29.58 0.47 -10.62
CA CYS A 251 -30.39 0.43 -9.41
C CYS A 251 -31.79 0.98 -9.66
N ASP A 252 -32.80 0.18 -9.29
CA ASP A 252 -34.22 0.50 -9.46
C ASP A 252 -34.67 1.74 -8.68
N ASP A 253 -34.10 1.99 -7.51
CA ASP A 253 -34.54 3.13 -6.67
C ASP A 253 -33.71 4.39 -6.88
N CYS A 254 -32.39 4.22 -7.04
CA CYS A 254 -31.44 5.35 -7.02
C CYS A 254 -31.06 5.83 -8.42
N GLY A 255 -31.35 5.06 -9.48
CA GLY A 255 -30.97 5.41 -10.86
C GLY A 255 -29.45 5.38 -11.13
N ILE A 256 -28.67 4.80 -10.21
CA ILE A 256 -27.23 4.58 -10.39
C ILE A 256 -27.06 3.44 -11.38
N SER A 257 -26.34 3.69 -12.47
CA SER A 257 -25.90 2.67 -13.42
C SER A 257 -24.41 2.40 -13.22
N ILE A 258 -24.05 1.14 -13.13
CA ILE A 258 -22.68 0.64 -13.14
C ILE A 258 -22.42 0.07 -14.54
N GLU A 259 -21.22 0.28 -15.06
CA GLU A 259 -20.81 -0.36 -16.32
C GLU A 259 -20.53 -1.85 -16.11
N GLU A 260 -20.34 -2.61 -17.20
CA GLU A 260 -19.92 -4.00 -17.10
C GLU A 260 -18.63 -4.13 -16.27
N LEU A 261 -18.65 -5.01 -15.27
CA LEU A 261 -17.53 -5.19 -14.36
C LEU A 261 -16.32 -5.75 -15.09
N THR A 262 -15.31 -4.89 -15.29
CA THR A 262 -14.04 -5.28 -15.90
C THR A 262 -12.89 -5.19 -14.88
N PRO A 263 -11.84 -6.03 -14.97
CA PRO A 263 -10.74 -6.03 -13.99
C PRO A 263 -10.05 -4.66 -13.82
N ARG A 264 -10.00 -3.86 -14.89
CA ARG A 264 -9.42 -2.50 -14.87
C ARG A 264 -10.18 -1.54 -13.96
N MET A 265 -11.47 -1.77 -13.70
CA MET A 265 -12.29 -0.95 -12.79
C MET A 265 -11.89 -1.16 -11.33
N PHE A 266 -11.28 -2.31 -11.00
CA PHE A 266 -10.74 -2.58 -9.67
C PHE A 266 -9.28 -2.11 -9.53
N SER A 267 -8.73 -1.38 -10.50
CA SER A 267 -7.38 -0.86 -10.44
C SER A 267 -7.38 0.60 -9.99
N PHE A 268 -6.77 0.89 -8.83
CA PHE A 268 -6.52 2.28 -8.42
C PHE A 268 -5.42 2.97 -9.24
N ASN A 269 -4.68 2.23 -10.08
CA ASN A 269 -3.73 2.82 -11.04
C ASN A 269 -4.41 3.26 -12.34
N ASN A 270 -5.69 2.95 -12.53
CA ASN A 270 -6.44 3.27 -13.73
C ASN A 270 -7.57 4.27 -13.42
N PRO A 271 -7.73 5.37 -14.18
CA PRO A 271 -8.81 6.34 -14.00
C PRO A 271 -10.24 5.74 -13.97
N TYR A 272 -10.45 4.58 -14.61
CA TYR A 272 -11.75 3.89 -14.55
C TYR A 272 -12.11 3.47 -13.12
N GLY A 273 -11.14 3.02 -12.32
CA GLY A 273 -11.35 2.54 -10.96
C GLY A 273 -10.91 3.49 -9.85
N ALA A 274 -9.95 4.37 -10.14
CA ALA A 274 -9.33 5.26 -9.17
C ALA A 274 -10.31 6.30 -8.61
N CYS A 275 -10.22 6.54 -7.29
CA CYS A 275 -10.93 7.63 -6.63
C CYS A 275 -10.58 8.96 -7.33
N PRO A 276 -11.57 9.76 -7.77
CA PRO A 276 -11.30 10.99 -8.51
C PRO A 276 -10.56 12.04 -7.67
N THR A 277 -10.80 12.06 -6.35
CA THR A 277 -10.30 13.07 -5.43
C THR A 277 -8.82 12.91 -5.10
N CYS A 278 -8.34 11.67 -4.95
CA CYS A 278 -6.92 11.38 -4.69
C CYS A 278 -6.21 10.76 -5.91
N THR A 279 -6.90 10.61 -7.03
CA THR A 279 -6.40 9.94 -8.26
C THR A 279 -5.81 8.55 -8.01
N GLY A 280 -6.38 7.83 -7.03
CA GLY A 280 -5.92 6.48 -6.65
C GLY A 280 -4.73 6.42 -5.68
N LEU A 281 -4.27 7.55 -5.14
CA LEU A 281 -3.21 7.57 -4.11
C LEU A 281 -3.71 7.08 -2.75
N GLY A 282 -4.98 7.36 -2.42
CA GLY A 282 -5.60 7.04 -1.13
C GLY A 282 -5.26 8.04 -0.03
N VAL A 283 -4.22 8.84 -0.20
CA VAL A 283 -3.81 9.89 0.72
C VAL A 283 -3.86 11.27 0.05
N GLN A 284 -3.96 12.30 0.86
CA GLN A 284 -3.72 13.69 0.47
C GLN A 284 -2.65 14.27 1.38
N LEU A 285 -1.74 15.04 0.80
CA LEU A 285 -0.81 15.85 1.59
C LEU A 285 -1.55 17.07 2.09
N LYS A 286 -1.58 17.25 3.41
CA LYS A 286 -2.11 18.45 4.05
C LYS A 286 -1.08 18.99 5.03
N ILE A 287 -1.04 20.31 5.19
CA ILE A 287 -0.20 20.96 6.19
C ILE A 287 -0.58 20.44 7.59
N ASP A 288 0.42 20.00 8.35
CA ASP A 288 0.24 19.40 9.67
C ASP A 288 0.63 20.42 10.77
N PRO A 289 -0.32 20.87 11.61
CA PRO A 289 -0.02 21.78 12.71
C PRO A 289 1.07 21.28 13.65
N ASP A 290 1.15 19.98 13.91
CA ASP A 290 2.13 19.41 14.84
C ASP A 290 3.54 19.39 14.23
N ARG A 291 3.68 19.42 12.89
CA ARG A 291 4.98 19.62 12.24
C ARG A 291 5.42 21.08 12.19
N ILE A 292 4.44 22.00 12.16
CA ILE A 292 4.71 23.45 12.27
C ILE A 292 5.16 23.78 13.68
N ILE A 293 4.53 23.21 14.71
CA ILE A 293 4.88 23.45 16.12
C ILE A 293 5.30 22.13 16.77
N PRO A 294 6.52 21.63 16.48
CA PRO A 294 6.97 20.33 16.98
C PRO A 294 7.12 20.30 18.51
N ASN A 295 7.50 21.44 19.11
CA ASN A 295 7.65 21.57 20.55
C ASN A 295 6.89 22.79 21.08
N ARG A 296 5.72 22.53 21.70
CA ARG A 296 4.85 23.56 22.29
C ARG A 296 5.43 24.22 23.56
N LYS A 297 6.49 23.67 24.16
CA LYS A 297 7.17 24.26 25.33
C LYS A 297 8.11 25.41 24.95
N LEU A 298 8.46 25.54 23.67
CA LEU A 298 9.30 26.62 23.18
C LEU A 298 8.46 27.88 22.94
N SER A 299 9.11 29.04 22.99
CA SER A 299 8.55 30.31 22.57
C SER A 299 8.84 30.56 21.08
N ILE A 300 8.14 31.51 20.46
CA ILE A 300 8.35 31.86 19.05
C ILE A 300 9.81 32.26 18.79
N ARG A 301 10.40 33.06 19.70
CA ARG A 301 11.82 33.47 19.61
C ARG A 301 12.80 32.31 19.70
N LYS A 302 12.45 31.27 20.46
CA LYS A 302 13.25 30.03 20.58
C LYS A 302 12.98 29.02 19.46
N GLY A 303 12.29 29.43 18.39
CA GLY A 303 12.05 28.58 17.23
C GLY A 303 10.91 27.58 17.40
N ALA A 304 9.86 27.91 18.18
CA ALA A 304 8.69 27.05 18.32
C ALA A 304 7.97 26.78 16.99
N ILE A 305 8.01 27.72 16.05
CA ILE A 305 7.39 27.61 14.72
C ILE A 305 8.46 27.20 13.72
N GLN A 306 8.30 26.04 13.08
CA GLN A 306 9.23 25.43 12.13
C GLN A 306 8.56 25.30 10.75
N ALA A 307 8.45 26.42 10.03
CA ALA A 307 7.76 26.50 8.74
C ALA A 307 8.48 27.42 7.76
N SER A 308 8.49 27.07 6.46
CA SER A 308 9.16 27.85 5.41
C SER A 308 8.70 29.31 5.43
N GLY A 309 9.62 30.24 5.67
CA GLY A 309 9.37 31.68 5.75
C GLY A 309 8.78 32.18 7.09
N TRP A 310 8.52 31.30 8.04
CA TRP A 310 7.91 31.60 9.34
C TRP A 310 8.80 31.22 10.54
N THR A 311 9.93 30.55 10.30
CA THR A 311 10.85 30.12 11.38
C THR A 311 11.53 31.28 12.11
N ASN A 312 11.98 32.30 11.38
CA ASN A 312 12.83 33.35 11.96
C ASN A 312 12.01 34.58 12.37
N ALA A 313 12.01 34.87 13.67
CA ALA A 313 11.44 36.09 14.26
C ALA A 313 12.49 37.21 14.41
N ASP A 314 13.42 37.31 13.46
CA ASP A 314 14.50 38.31 13.47
C ASP A 314 13.99 39.73 13.15
N ASP A 315 14.78 40.74 13.56
CA ASP A 315 14.45 42.14 13.33
C ASP A 315 14.32 42.47 11.83
N GLY A 316 13.14 42.97 11.46
CA GLY A 316 12.81 43.33 10.08
C GLY A 316 12.23 42.20 9.23
N SER A 317 11.99 41.00 9.78
CA SER A 317 11.26 39.94 9.08
C SER A 317 9.75 40.25 9.00
N ILE A 318 9.10 39.82 7.91
CA ILE A 318 7.65 39.94 7.75
C ILE A 318 6.92 39.07 8.79
N ALA A 319 7.46 37.89 9.12
CA ALA A 319 6.91 36.98 10.12
C ALA A 319 6.82 37.65 11.50
N LYS A 320 7.91 38.29 11.96
CA LYS A 320 7.93 39.02 13.23
C LYS A 320 6.86 40.10 13.31
N MET A 321 6.68 40.86 12.22
CA MET A 321 5.67 41.92 12.16
C MET A 321 4.25 41.41 12.43
N TYR A 322 3.91 40.22 11.90
CA TYR A 322 2.63 39.57 12.20
C TYR A 322 2.57 39.04 13.62
N TYR A 323 3.63 38.39 14.12
CA TYR A 323 3.65 37.88 15.49
C TYR A 323 3.53 39.00 16.53
N ASP A 324 4.17 40.15 16.33
CA ASP A 324 4.04 41.31 17.23
C ASP A 324 2.62 41.90 17.22
N ALA A 325 1.94 41.89 16.07
CA ALA A 325 0.57 42.36 15.95
C ALA A 325 -0.43 41.39 16.63
N LEU A 326 -0.24 40.09 16.43
CA LEU A 326 -1.00 39.04 17.11
C LEU A 326 -0.77 39.07 18.62
N GLY A 327 0.48 39.24 19.07
CA GLY A 327 0.83 39.33 20.49
C GLY A 327 0.12 40.49 21.21
N LYS A 328 -0.02 41.64 20.55
CA LYS A 328 -0.79 42.78 21.09
C LYS A 328 -2.28 42.49 21.20
N ARG A 329 -2.84 41.76 20.23
CA ARG A 329 -4.28 41.46 20.14
C ARG A 329 -4.71 40.37 21.11
N TYR A 330 -3.89 39.33 21.24
CA TYR A 330 -4.17 38.13 22.03
C TYR A 330 -3.34 38.05 23.32
N HIS A 331 -2.67 39.15 23.69
CA HIS A 331 -1.96 39.33 24.96
C HIS A 331 -0.85 38.30 25.24
N PHE A 332 -0.02 37.99 24.23
CA PHE A 332 1.19 37.17 24.41
C PHE A 332 2.44 37.91 23.94
N THR A 333 3.61 37.44 24.40
CA THR A 333 4.92 37.94 23.95
C THR A 333 5.63 36.86 23.13
N LEU A 334 6.61 37.25 22.31
CA LEU A 334 7.42 36.29 21.54
C LEU A 334 8.24 35.33 22.42
N ASP A 335 8.39 35.65 23.71
CA ASP A 335 9.09 34.87 24.71
C ASP A 335 8.14 33.98 25.54
N THR A 336 6.83 34.13 25.36
CA THR A 336 5.81 33.25 25.94
C THR A 336 5.88 31.86 25.27
N PRO A 337 5.99 30.76 26.03
CA PRO A 337 5.84 29.40 25.49
C PRO A 337 4.47 29.18 24.85
N ILE A 338 4.40 28.44 23.74
CA ILE A 338 3.14 28.19 23.01
C ILE A 338 2.08 27.53 23.91
N GLU A 339 2.46 26.58 24.76
CA GLU A 339 1.56 25.89 25.69
C GLU A 339 0.88 26.82 26.71
N LYS A 340 1.44 28.01 26.95
CA LYS A 340 0.89 29.02 27.87
C LYS A 340 0.05 30.08 27.16
N MET A 341 -0.05 30.03 25.83
CA MET A 341 -0.89 30.94 25.05
C MET A 341 -2.36 30.49 25.09
N SER A 342 -3.29 31.41 24.85
CA SER A 342 -4.71 31.04 24.73
C SER A 342 -4.95 30.22 23.45
N PRO A 343 -5.92 29.29 23.44
CA PRO A 343 -6.25 28.50 22.25
C PRO A 343 -6.55 29.38 21.02
N GLU A 344 -7.22 30.52 21.22
CA GLU A 344 -7.56 31.47 20.16
C GLU A 344 -6.31 32.14 19.58
N ALA A 345 -5.28 32.40 20.41
CA ALA A 345 -4.02 32.95 19.95
C ALA A 345 -3.27 31.97 19.04
N VAL A 346 -3.24 30.69 19.42
CA VAL A 346 -2.61 29.62 18.63
C VAL A 346 -3.38 29.40 17.33
N ASP A 347 -4.71 29.39 17.38
CA ASP A 347 -5.57 29.28 16.20
C ASP A 347 -5.36 30.45 15.24
N ALA A 348 -5.29 31.68 15.74
CA ALA A 348 -5.01 32.87 14.93
C ALA A 348 -3.62 32.83 14.27
N ILE A 349 -2.60 32.26 14.93
CA ILE A 349 -1.28 32.04 14.33
C ILE A 349 -1.37 31.03 13.17
N LEU A 350 -2.08 29.91 13.38
CA LEU A 350 -2.12 28.81 12.42
C LEU A 350 -3.07 29.08 11.25
N TYR A 351 -4.30 29.51 11.52
CA TYR A 351 -5.39 29.62 10.55
C TYR A 351 -5.77 31.06 10.20
N GLY A 352 -5.18 32.05 10.89
CA GLY A 352 -5.34 33.47 10.61
C GLY A 352 -6.48 34.13 11.38
N THR A 353 -6.66 35.43 11.14
CA THR A 353 -7.66 36.27 11.83
C THR A 353 -8.98 36.41 11.07
N GLY A 354 -9.18 35.62 10.01
CA GLY A 354 -10.36 35.71 9.14
C GLY A 354 -10.42 37.07 8.43
N GLU A 355 -11.51 37.82 8.66
CA GLU A 355 -11.70 39.17 8.10
C GLU A 355 -11.14 40.28 9.00
N GLU A 356 -10.77 39.96 10.24
CA GLU A 356 -10.27 40.94 11.21
C GLU A 356 -8.87 41.44 10.79
N LYS A 357 -8.74 42.75 10.63
CA LYS A 357 -7.49 43.40 10.21
C LYS A 357 -6.55 43.62 11.38
N LEU A 358 -5.28 43.28 11.20
CA LEU A 358 -4.23 43.60 12.16
C LEU A 358 -3.52 44.90 11.76
N VAL A 359 -3.18 45.71 12.76
CA VAL A 359 -2.38 46.93 12.56
C VAL A 359 -0.90 46.55 12.58
N LEU A 360 -0.31 46.49 11.39
CA LEU A 360 1.09 46.14 11.17
C LEU A 360 1.97 47.40 11.18
N ARG A 361 3.09 47.34 11.91
CA ARG A 361 4.11 48.40 11.92
C ARG A 361 5.39 47.86 11.28
N THR A 362 5.75 48.36 10.10
CA THR A 362 7.00 47.97 9.43
C THR A 362 8.15 48.88 9.89
N ALA A 363 9.31 48.30 10.20
CA ALA A 363 10.54 49.07 10.44
C ALA A 363 11.25 49.46 9.12
N ARG A 364 10.98 48.74 8.01
CA ARG A 364 11.69 48.90 6.72
C ARG A 364 11.12 49.99 5.80
N TYR A 365 9.88 50.45 6.00
CA TYR A 365 9.25 51.48 5.16
C TYR A 365 8.53 52.53 6.02
N SER A 366 9.24 53.62 6.32
CA SER A 366 8.69 54.95 6.71
C SER A 366 7.59 55.01 7.80
N GLY A 367 7.48 54.01 8.69
CA GLY A 367 6.52 54.05 9.80
C GLY A 367 5.04 54.04 9.37
N LYS A 368 4.73 53.70 8.11
CA LYS A 368 3.35 53.61 7.61
C LYS A 368 2.63 52.45 8.32
N LYS A 369 1.45 52.74 8.86
CA LYS A 369 0.53 51.73 9.40
C LYS A 369 -0.13 51.00 8.22
N LEU A 370 0.01 49.68 8.19
CA LEU A 370 -0.65 48.82 7.22
C LEU A 370 -1.73 48.02 7.96
N GLU A 371 -2.96 48.03 7.46
CA GLU A 371 -4.07 47.26 8.03
C GLU A 371 -4.47 46.17 7.05
N GLN A 372 -4.18 44.92 7.40
CA GLN A 372 -4.58 43.77 6.60
C GLN A 372 -4.86 42.57 7.50
N PRO A 373 -5.79 41.68 7.09
CA PRO A 373 -6.01 40.44 7.81
C PRO A 373 -4.77 39.55 7.71
N PHE A 374 -4.54 38.75 8.73
CA PHE A 374 -3.51 37.73 8.67
C PHE A 374 -4.12 36.43 8.16
N GLU A 375 -3.60 35.91 7.05
CA GLU A 375 -4.14 34.69 6.43
C GLU A 375 -3.84 33.41 7.24
N GLY A 376 -2.89 33.45 8.19
CA GLY A 376 -2.45 32.28 8.95
C GLY A 376 -1.30 31.53 8.30
N VAL A 377 -0.45 30.92 9.12
CA VAL A 377 0.72 30.15 8.63
C VAL A 377 0.29 28.98 7.73
N ILE A 378 -0.75 28.24 8.11
CA ILE A 378 -1.22 27.06 7.37
C ILE A 378 -1.76 27.46 6.00
N ARG A 379 -2.67 28.44 5.94
CA ARG A 379 -3.27 28.87 4.67
C ARG A 379 -2.23 29.50 3.75
N ASN A 380 -1.25 30.23 4.32
CA ASN A 380 -0.11 30.75 3.57
C ASN A 380 0.69 29.63 2.91
N LEU A 381 1.04 28.58 3.66
CA LEU A 381 1.79 27.43 3.15
C LEU A 381 1.00 26.62 2.12
N GLU A 382 -0.29 26.36 2.36
CA GLU A 382 -1.16 25.64 1.42
C GLU A 382 -1.27 26.40 0.08
N ARG A 383 -1.45 27.72 0.13
CA ARG A 383 -1.48 28.58 -1.06
C ARG A 383 -0.13 28.58 -1.77
N ARG A 384 0.98 28.81 -1.05
CA ARG A 384 2.33 28.80 -1.62
C ARG A 384 2.67 27.45 -2.26
N HIS A 385 2.32 26.33 -1.63
CA HIS A 385 2.53 25.00 -2.20
C HIS A 385 1.82 24.82 -3.54
N ARG A 386 0.59 25.33 -3.66
CA ARG A 386 -0.23 25.25 -4.88
C ARG A 386 0.27 26.18 -6.00
N GLU A 387 0.69 27.40 -5.65
CA GLU A 387 1.06 28.44 -6.61
C GLU A 387 2.54 28.40 -7.04
N THR A 388 3.40 27.75 -6.25
CA THR A 388 4.84 27.73 -6.51
C THR A 388 5.19 26.81 -7.68
N ASN A 389 6.02 27.33 -8.59
CA ASN A 389 6.60 26.58 -9.72
C ASN A 389 8.01 26.04 -9.43
N SER A 390 8.61 26.39 -8.28
CA SER A 390 9.93 25.93 -7.86
C SER A 390 9.83 24.63 -7.08
N GLU A 391 10.44 23.56 -7.58
CA GLU A 391 10.53 22.26 -6.88
C GLU A 391 11.18 22.39 -5.49
N TRP A 392 12.27 23.15 -5.36
CA TRP A 392 12.92 23.36 -4.06
C TRP A 392 11.98 23.92 -2.98
N ALA A 393 11.26 24.99 -3.31
CA ALA A 393 10.30 25.61 -2.39
C ALA A 393 9.07 24.72 -2.14
N ARG A 394 8.67 23.88 -3.11
CA ARG A 394 7.61 22.89 -2.91
C ARG A 394 8.06 21.84 -1.88
N THR A 395 9.23 21.24 -2.06
CA THR A 395 9.80 20.26 -1.13
C THR A 395 9.98 20.83 0.28
N GLU A 396 10.44 22.09 0.41
CA GLU A 396 10.58 22.74 1.72
C GLU A 396 9.23 22.90 2.45
N ILE A 397 8.13 23.11 1.73
CA ILE A 397 6.78 23.20 2.31
C ILE A 397 6.24 21.80 2.62
N GLU A 398 6.51 20.81 1.77
CA GLU A 398 6.13 19.40 1.98
C GLU A 398 6.71 18.82 3.29
N ASP A 399 7.85 19.31 3.77
CA ASP A 399 8.39 18.95 5.09
C ASP A 399 7.41 19.23 6.24
N SER A 400 6.60 20.29 6.10
CA SER A 400 5.55 20.67 7.06
C SER A 400 4.20 20.00 6.77
N MET A 401 4.11 19.11 5.79
CA MET A 401 2.90 18.37 5.43
C MET A 401 2.92 16.95 5.98
N SER A 402 1.73 16.41 6.28
CA SER A 402 1.53 15.00 6.58
C SER A 402 0.50 14.41 5.62
N GLU A 403 0.64 13.12 5.36
CA GLU A 403 -0.35 12.35 4.62
C GLU A 403 -1.58 12.11 5.51
N ILE A 404 -2.74 12.50 5.01
CA ILE A 404 -4.04 12.16 5.61
C ILE A 404 -4.81 11.21 4.69
N PRO A 405 -5.59 10.25 5.22
CA PRO A 405 -6.49 9.44 4.40
C PRO A 405 -7.42 10.35 3.59
N CYS A 406 -7.57 10.05 2.30
CA CYS A 406 -8.49 10.77 1.43
C CYS A 406 -9.92 10.68 1.99
N PRO A 407 -10.64 11.80 2.14
CA PRO A 407 -11.97 11.81 2.76
C PRO A 407 -13.02 11.05 1.93
N ASP A 408 -12.89 11.02 0.61
CA ASP A 408 -13.90 10.43 -0.27
C ASP A 408 -13.80 8.91 -0.40
N CYS A 409 -12.58 8.36 -0.36
CA CYS A 409 -12.35 6.91 -0.41
C CYS A 409 -11.89 6.33 0.93
N ALA A 410 -11.77 7.13 1.98
CA ALA A 410 -11.25 6.74 3.30
C ALA A 410 -9.93 5.94 3.23
N GLY A 411 -9.01 6.31 2.32
CA GLY A 411 -7.76 5.56 2.12
C GLY A 411 -7.81 4.41 1.11
N ARG A 412 -8.99 3.96 0.66
CA ARG A 412 -9.19 2.76 -0.17
C ARG A 412 -8.87 2.92 -1.65
N ARG A 413 -8.49 4.12 -2.10
CA ARG A 413 -7.99 4.42 -3.47
C ARG A 413 -8.98 4.22 -4.63
N LEU A 414 -10.12 3.56 -4.41
CA LEU A 414 -11.11 3.25 -5.46
C LEU A 414 -12.35 4.17 -5.40
N LYS A 415 -13.10 4.20 -6.50
CA LYS A 415 -14.42 4.83 -6.61
C LYS A 415 -15.47 4.13 -5.74
N LYS A 416 -16.50 4.87 -5.34
CA LYS A 416 -17.57 4.37 -4.45
C LYS A 416 -18.38 3.24 -5.09
N GLU A 417 -18.61 3.32 -6.40
CA GLU A 417 -19.30 2.31 -7.21
C GLU A 417 -18.54 0.98 -7.22
N ILE A 418 -17.22 1.03 -7.24
CA ILE A 418 -16.36 -0.17 -7.25
C ILE A 418 -16.24 -0.77 -5.86
N LEU A 419 -16.16 0.07 -4.83
CA LEU A 419 -16.18 -0.38 -3.43
C LEU A 419 -17.53 -0.99 -3.02
N ALA A 420 -18.58 -0.78 -3.80
CA ALA A 420 -19.88 -1.42 -3.61
C ALA A 420 -19.96 -2.81 -4.26
N VAL A 421 -18.93 -3.29 -4.96
CA VAL A 421 -18.89 -4.67 -5.47
C VAL A 421 -18.28 -5.60 -4.43
N THR A 422 -19.00 -6.67 -4.08
CA THR A 422 -18.58 -7.58 -3.02
C THR A 422 -18.44 -9.03 -3.48
N VAL A 423 -17.54 -9.78 -2.82
CA VAL A 423 -17.40 -11.24 -2.91
C VAL A 423 -17.42 -11.74 -1.48
N GLY A 424 -18.30 -12.70 -1.16
CA GLY A 424 -18.45 -13.18 0.23
C GLY A 424 -18.84 -12.08 1.22
N GLY A 425 -19.57 -11.05 0.76
CA GLY A 425 -19.99 -9.91 1.57
C GLY A 425 -18.94 -8.81 1.78
N GLU A 426 -17.73 -8.96 1.21
CA GLU A 426 -16.66 -7.96 1.35
C GLU A 426 -16.21 -7.37 0.01
N ASN A 427 -15.89 -6.08 -0.01
CA ASN A 427 -15.27 -5.46 -1.17
C ASN A 427 -13.75 -5.73 -1.23
N ILE A 428 -13.17 -5.52 -2.41
CA ILE A 428 -11.76 -5.86 -2.68
C ILE A 428 -10.77 -5.18 -1.72
N MET A 429 -11.07 -3.95 -1.26
CA MET A 429 -10.18 -3.23 -0.36
C MET A 429 -10.35 -3.65 1.09
N GLN A 430 -11.57 -4.00 1.52
CA GLN A 430 -11.81 -4.63 2.82
C GLN A 430 -11.08 -5.97 2.95
N PHE A 431 -11.03 -6.74 1.86
CA PHE A 431 -10.19 -7.93 1.79
C PHE A 431 -8.71 -7.58 1.95
N CYS A 432 -8.19 -6.62 1.17
CA CYS A 432 -6.77 -6.22 1.22
C CYS A 432 -6.33 -5.53 2.53
N GLU A 433 -7.27 -5.02 3.32
CA GLU A 433 -7.03 -4.42 4.65
C GLU A 433 -6.81 -5.50 5.74
N LYS A 434 -7.16 -6.76 5.47
CA LYS A 434 -6.91 -7.88 6.38
C LYS A 434 -5.43 -8.28 6.36
N SER A 435 -5.01 -8.95 7.44
CA SER A 435 -3.70 -9.62 7.42
C SER A 435 -3.72 -10.82 6.49
N VAL A 436 -2.58 -11.18 5.90
CA VAL A 436 -2.43 -12.37 5.03
C VAL A 436 -2.99 -13.64 5.70
N SER A 437 -2.83 -13.79 7.03
CA SER A 437 -3.46 -14.90 7.77
C SER A 437 -4.99 -14.90 7.68
N GLN A 438 -5.62 -13.73 7.83
CA GLN A 438 -7.07 -13.56 7.76
C GLN A 438 -7.58 -13.68 6.33
N GLU A 439 -6.84 -13.18 5.35
CA GLU A 439 -7.14 -13.32 3.92
C GLU A 439 -7.18 -14.80 3.51
N LEU A 440 -6.21 -15.60 3.95
CA LEU A 440 -6.20 -17.06 3.72
C LEU A 440 -7.40 -17.75 4.35
N ALA A 441 -7.75 -17.39 5.60
CA ALA A 441 -8.90 -17.96 6.29
C ALA A 441 -10.22 -17.60 5.57
N PHE A 442 -10.35 -16.35 5.12
CA PHE A 442 -11.49 -15.89 4.34
C PHE A 442 -11.65 -16.70 3.05
N LEU A 443 -10.56 -16.88 2.28
CA LEU A 443 -10.62 -17.64 1.02
C LEU A 443 -10.90 -19.13 1.22
N GLN A 444 -10.62 -19.69 2.41
CA GLN A 444 -10.93 -21.07 2.77
C GLN A 444 -12.40 -21.26 3.14
N GLN A 445 -13.02 -20.25 3.76
CA GLN A 445 -14.42 -20.25 4.19
C GLN A 445 -15.38 -19.69 3.15
N LEU A 446 -14.86 -19.19 2.01
CA LEU A 446 -15.66 -18.59 0.96
C LEU A 446 -16.58 -19.64 0.31
N GLU A 447 -17.88 -19.51 0.54
CA GLU A 447 -18.92 -20.31 -0.11
C GLU A 447 -19.30 -19.67 -1.45
N LEU A 448 -19.20 -20.45 -2.52
CA LEU A 448 -19.53 -20.03 -3.89
C LEU A 448 -20.55 -20.97 -4.50
N SER A 449 -21.41 -20.44 -5.37
CA SER A 449 -22.28 -21.28 -6.20
C SER A 449 -21.45 -22.16 -7.14
N GLU A 450 -22.02 -23.25 -7.65
CA GLU A 450 -21.33 -24.16 -8.58
C GLU A 450 -20.77 -23.41 -9.81
N GLN A 451 -21.54 -22.45 -10.34
CA GLN A 451 -21.10 -21.61 -11.46
C GLN A 451 -19.96 -20.68 -11.07
N GLN A 452 -20.06 -19.98 -9.92
CA GLN A 452 -19.01 -19.10 -9.43
C GLN A 452 -17.72 -19.89 -9.17
N GLN A 453 -17.83 -21.07 -8.56
CA GLN A 453 -16.70 -21.94 -8.27
C GLN A 453 -15.97 -22.35 -9.56
N ARG A 454 -16.69 -22.76 -10.62
CA ARG A 454 -16.10 -23.09 -11.92
C ARG A 454 -15.32 -21.93 -12.55
N ILE A 455 -15.84 -20.70 -12.42
CA ILE A 455 -15.18 -19.50 -12.98
C ILE A 455 -13.96 -19.10 -12.13
N ALA A 456 -14.09 -19.19 -10.80
CA ALA A 456 -13.11 -18.68 -9.85
C ALA A 456 -12.00 -19.68 -9.49
N GLU A 457 -12.17 -20.98 -9.76
CA GLU A 457 -11.29 -22.06 -9.29
C GLU A 457 -9.79 -21.77 -9.51
N ARG A 458 -9.40 -21.46 -10.75
CA ARG A 458 -7.99 -21.18 -11.10
C ARG A 458 -7.47 -19.90 -10.43
N ILE A 459 -8.31 -18.87 -10.33
CA ILE A 459 -7.95 -17.58 -9.73
C ILE A 459 -7.76 -17.73 -8.23
N LEU A 460 -8.67 -18.46 -7.57
CA LEU A 460 -8.62 -18.75 -6.14
C LEU A 460 -7.40 -19.63 -5.79
N LYS A 461 -7.09 -20.62 -6.62
CA LYS A 461 -5.89 -21.45 -6.44
C LYS A 461 -4.63 -20.57 -6.42
N GLU A 462 -4.47 -19.72 -7.42
CA GLU A 462 -3.30 -18.85 -7.55
C GLU A 462 -3.21 -17.82 -6.42
N ALA A 463 -4.33 -17.18 -6.05
CA ALA A 463 -4.37 -16.25 -4.92
C ALA A 463 -3.99 -16.93 -3.60
N ARG A 464 -4.52 -18.15 -3.33
CA ARG A 464 -4.19 -18.92 -2.13
C ARG A 464 -2.73 -19.35 -2.10
N GLU A 465 -2.16 -19.79 -3.22
CA GLU A 465 -0.76 -20.18 -3.30
C GLU A 465 0.17 -19.00 -2.99
N ARG A 466 -0.06 -17.84 -3.61
CA ARG A 466 0.75 -16.63 -3.37
C ARG A 466 0.64 -16.10 -1.95
N LEU A 467 -0.56 -16.08 -1.37
CA LEU A 467 -0.73 -15.77 0.05
C LEU A 467 -0.03 -16.81 0.95
N GLY A 468 -0.06 -18.08 0.55
CA GLY A 468 0.69 -19.16 1.19
C GLY A 468 2.19 -18.92 1.18
N PHE A 469 2.76 -18.46 0.07
CA PHE A 469 4.19 -18.10 -0.01
C PHE A 469 4.54 -16.96 0.93
N LEU A 470 3.74 -15.89 0.98
CA LEU A 470 3.93 -14.80 1.95
C LEU A 470 3.88 -15.30 3.40
N LYS A 471 2.96 -16.20 3.73
CA LYS A 471 2.89 -16.83 5.04
C LYS A 471 4.14 -17.66 5.35
N ASN A 472 4.62 -18.44 4.37
CA ASN A 472 5.79 -19.30 4.54
C ASN A 472 7.07 -18.49 4.79
N VAL A 473 7.23 -17.32 4.15
CA VAL A 473 8.37 -16.43 4.44
C VAL A 473 8.15 -15.54 5.68
N GLY A 474 7.14 -15.82 6.51
CA GLY A 474 6.92 -15.11 7.78
C GLY A 474 6.31 -13.70 7.66
N LEU A 475 5.64 -13.40 6.54
CA LEU A 475 4.98 -12.11 6.29
C LEU A 475 3.46 -12.14 6.53
N ASN A 476 2.99 -13.09 7.32
CA ASN A 476 1.57 -13.34 7.54
C ASN A 476 0.82 -12.22 8.29
N TYR A 477 1.55 -11.28 8.91
CA TYR A 477 1.01 -10.13 9.63
C TYR A 477 0.78 -8.90 8.75
N LEU A 478 1.33 -8.90 7.52
CA LEU A 478 1.15 -7.80 6.58
C LEU A 478 -0.25 -7.80 5.98
N THR A 479 -0.66 -6.63 5.50
CA THR A 479 -1.88 -6.44 4.70
C THR A 479 -1.49 -6.18 3.24
N LEU A 480 -2.30 -6.62 2.27
CA LEU A 480 -2.03 -6.34 0.86
C LEU A 480 -2.18 -4.85 0.51
N ALA A 481 -2.94 -4.09 1.32
CA ALA A 481 -3.10 -2.65 1.19
C ALA A 481 -1.89 -1.83 1.68
N ARG A 482 -0.95 -2.43 2.45
CA ARG A 482 0.22 -1.71 2.98
C ARG A 482 1.06 -1.15 1.83
N ALA A 483 1.42 0.13 1.93
CA ALA A 483 2.24 0.81 0.93
C ALA A 483 3.65 0.21 0.88
N ALA A 484 4.15 -0.07 -0.32
CA ALA A 484 5.43 -0.74 -0.53
C ALA A 484 6.62 0.07 0.02
N ALA A 485 6.53 1.40 -0.02
CA ALA A 485 7.55 2.30 0.51
C ALA A 485 7.73 2.23 2.04
N THR A 486 6.76 1.65 2.76
CA THR A 486 6.80 1.51 4.23
C THR A 486 7.43 0.20 4.71
N LEU A 487 7.83 -0.66 3.78
CA LEU A 487 8.43 -1.95 4.08
C LEU A 487 9.91 -1.75 4.47
N SER A 488 10.35 -2.50 5.47
CA SER A 488 11.77 -2.67 5.76
C SER A 488 12.48 -3.43 4.64
N GLY A 489 13.81 -3.29 4.52
CA GLY A 489 14.61 -4.03 3.55
C GLY A 489 14.35 -5.53 3.59
N GLY A 490 14.36 -6.13 4.78
CA GLY A 490 14.05 -7.56 4.96
C GLY A 490 12.61 -7.94 4.60
N GLU A 491 11.61 -7.08 4.86
CA GLU A 491 10.23 -7.32 4.38
C GLU A 491 10.16 -7.29 2.84
N SER A 492 10.75 -6.29 2.20
CA SER A 492 10.80 -6.18 0.73
C SER A 492 11.51 -7.37 0.09
N GLN A 493 12.62 -7.81 0.67
CA GLN A 493 13.39 -8.95 0.20
C GLN A 493 12.58 -10.24 0.30
N ARG A 494 11.92 -10.49 1.44
CA ARG A 494 11.07 -11.68 1.63
C ARG A 494 9.85 -11.68 0.73
N ILE A 495 9.26 -10.50 0.44
CA ILE A 495 8.21 -10.38 -0.58
C ILE A 495 8.75 -10.82 -1.95
N ARG A 496 9.92 -10.32 -2.35
CA ARG A 496 10.55 -10.69 -3.62
C ARG A 496 10.83 -12.20 -3.69
N LEU A 497 11.35 -12.79 -2.61
CA LEU A 497 11.54 -14.24 -2.49
C LEU A 497 10.23 -15.01 -2.68
N ALA A 498 9.16 -14.61 -1.99
CA ALA A 498 7.84 -15.23 -2.14
C ALA A 498 7.32 -15.13 -3.60
N THR A 499 7.48 -13.98 -4.26
CA THR A 499 7.12 -13.81 -5.67
C THR A 499 7.95 -14.72 -6.58
N GLN A 500 9.25 -14.87 -6.33
CA GLN A 500 10.10 -15.77 -7.12
C GLN A 500 9.72 -17.24 -6.96
N ILE A 501 9.39 -17.68 -5.75
CA ILE A 501 8.88 -19.05 -5.52
C ILE A 501 7.58 -19.29 -6.29
N GLY A 502 6.70 -18.29 -6.36
CA GLY A 502 5.45 -18.37 -7.14
C GLY A 502 5.61 -18.29 -8.66
N SER A 503 6.80 -17.92 -9.16
CA SER A 503 7.06 -17.87 -10.61
C SER A 503 7.32 -19.25 -11.22
N TYR A 504 7.60 -20.26 -10.39
CA TYR A 504 7.90 -21.65 -10.80
C TYR A 504 9.00 -21.77 -11.88
N LEU A 505 9.92 -20.81 -11.94
CA LEU A 505 11.04 -20.85 -12.88
C LEU A 505 12.03 -21.98 -12.51
N MET A 506 12.61 -22.60 -13.53
CA MET A 506 13.64 -23.65 -13.41
C MET A 506 14.89 -23.26 -14.19
N GLY A 507 16.04 -23.78 -13.78
CA GLY A 507 17.33 -23.50 -14.43
C GLY A 507 17.85 -22.08 -14.20
N VAL A 508 17.30 -21.36 -13.22
CA VAL A 508 17.69 -19.98 -12.86
C VAL A 508 18.78 -20.00 -11.80
N LEU A 509 19.68 -19.02 -11.87
CA LEU A 509 20.65 -18.72 -10.81
C LEU A 509 20.11 -17.60 -9.92
N TYR A 510 19.69 -17.94 -8.70
CA TYR A 510 19.23 -16.96 -7.72
C TYR A 510 20.38 -16.51 -6.82
N ILE A 511 20.56 -15.20 -6.69
CA ILE A 511 21.65 -14.62 -5.90
C ILE A 511 21.04 -13.73 -4.81
N LEU A 512 21.21 -14.11 -3.54
CA LEU A 512 20.54 -13.52 -2.40
C LEU A 512 21.54 -12.82 -1.46
N ASP A 513 21.17 -11.64 -0.97
CA ASP A 513 22.01 -10.81 -0.09
C ASP A 513 21.48 -10.80 1.35
N GLU A 514 22.04 -11.64 2.22
CA GLU A 514 21.71 -11.73 3.65
C GLU A 514 20.19 -11.81 3.93
N PRO A 515 19.48 -12.84 3.40
CA PRO A 515 18.04 -12.96 3.52
C PRO A 515 17.53 -13.13 4.97
N SER A 516 18.41 -13.47 5.92
CA SER A 516 18.09 -13.52 7.35
C SER A 516 17.91 -12.12 7.98
N ILE A 517 18.27 -11.04 7.30
CA ILE A 517 18.20 -9.69 7.86
C ILE A 517 16.78 -9.28 8.27
N GLY A 518 16.68 -8.74 9.48
CA GLY A 518 15.42 -8.33 10.09
C GLY A 518 14.45 -9.49 10.34
N LEU A 519 14.91 -10.74 10.23
CA LEU A 519 14.17 -11.94 10.61
C LEU A 519 14.54 -12.33 12.04
N HIS A 520 13.58 -12.92 12.75
CA HIS A 520 13.83 -13.45 14.09
C HIS A 520 14.29 -14.90 13.98
N GLN A 521 15.18 -15.38 14.85
CA GLN A 521 15.74 -16.75 14.77
C GLN A 521 14.67 -17.83 14.63
N ARG A 522 13.58 -17.72 15.39
CA ARG A 522 12.40 -18.61 15.31
C ARG A 522 11.85 -18.79 13.88
N ASP A 523 11.93 -17.76 13.04
CA ASP A 523 11.38 -17.77 11.68
C ASP A 523 12.46 -18.12 10.63
N ASN A 524 13.72 -18.34 11.04
CA ASN A 524 14.84 -18.68 10.17
C ASN A 524 14.64 -20.05 9.47
N ASP A 525 14.14 -21.05 10.20
CA ASP A 525 13.82 -22.37 9.63
C ASP A 525 12.85 -22.29 8.44
N LYS A 526 11.90 -21.35 8.50
CA LYS A 526 10.93 -21.16 7.41
C LYS A 526 11.59 -20.54 6.19
N LEU A 527 12.51 -19.59 6.39
CA LEU A 527 13.31 -19.04 5.32
C LEU A 527 14.17 -20.14 4.68
N LEU A 528 14.88 -20.94 5.47
CA LEU A 528 15.68 -22.05 4.98
C LEU A 528 14.86 -23.07 4.19
N ALA A 529 13.65 -23.41 4.68
CA ALA A 529 12.73 -24.27 3.95
C ALA A 529 12.31 -23.66 2.61
N ALA A 530 12.08 -22.35 2.55
CA ALA A 530 11.75 -21.65 1.31
C ALA A 530 12.93 -21.63 0.32
N LEU A 531 14.17 -21.42 0.79
CA LEU A 531 15.38 -21.47 -0.03
C LEU A 531 15.61 -22.87 -0.60
N LYS A 532 15.49 -23.90 0.25
CA LYS A 532 15.59 -25.31 -0.17
C LYS A 532 14.53 -25.65 -1.21
N ARG A 533 13.29 -25.22 -1.01
CA ARG A 533 12.23 -25.40 -2.01
C ARG A 533 12.57 -24.72 -3.34
N LEU A 534 13.12 -23.49 -3.31
CA LEU A 534 13.51 -22.78 -4.53
C LEU A 534 14.62 -23.53 -5.29
N ARG A 535 15.60 -24.10 -4.55
CA ARG A 535 16.63 -24.99 -5.09
C ARG A 535 16.02 -26.26 -5.69
N ASP A 536 15.15 -26.93 -4.95
CA ASP A 536 14.57 -28.24 -5.31
C ASP A 536 13.62 -28.16 -6.51
N LEU A 537 13.18 -26.96 -6.92
CA LEU A 537 12.52 -26.72 -8.21
C LEU A 537 13.45 -26.91 -9.42
N GLY A 538 14.76 -27.11 -9.20
CA GLY A 538 15.78 -27.21 -10.25
C GLY A 538 16.50 -25.88 -10.50
N ASN A 539 16.76 -25.12 -9.43
CA ASN A 539 17.50 -23.87 -9.49
C ASN A 539 18.79 -23.94 -8.66
N THR A 540 19.74 -23.07 -8.98
CA THR A 540 20.96 -22.89 -8.18
C THR A 540 20.82 -21.63 -7.35
N LEU A 541 21.16 -21.70 -6.06
CA LEU A 541 21.12 -20.55 -5.16
C LEU A 541 22.54 -20.21 -4.72
N ILE A 542 22.88 -18.93 -4.79
CA ILE A 542 24.08 -18.34 -4.20
C ILE A 542 23.62 -17.34 -3.14
N VAL A 543 23.88 -17.63 -1.86
CA VAL A 543 23.42 -16.83 -0.74
C VAL A 543 24.63 -16.21 -0.04
N VAL A 544 24.72 -14.89 0.00
CA VAL A 544 25.70 -14.21 0.86
C VAL A 544 25.13 -14.18 2.28
N GLU A 545 25.78 -14.82 3.24
CA GLU A 545 25.26 -14.93 4.61
C GLU A 545 26.35 -15.01 5.69
N HIS A 546 25.92 -14.69 6.90
CA HIS A 546 26.68 -14.74 8.14
C HIS A 546 25.96 -15.51 9.25
N ASP A 547 24.72 -15.95 9.02
CA ASP A 547 23.94 -16.77 9.94
C ASP A 547 24.45 -18.22 10.02
N GLU A 548 24.58 -18.71 11.25
CA GLU A 548 25.10 -20.04 11.58
C GLU A 548 24.23 -21.16 11.00
N ASP A 549 22.91 -21.10 11.20
CA ASP A 549 21.97 -22.13 10.73
C ASP A 549 21.96 -22.21 9.21
N THR A 550 22.06 -21.07 8.53
CA THR A 550 22.13 -21.00 7.07
C THR A 550 23.40 -21.62 6.52
N MET A 551 24.55 -21.36 7.14
CA MET A 551 25.81 -22.01 6.76
C MET A 551 25.74 -23.52 6.97
N TYR A 552 25.24 -24.01 8.11
CA TYR A 552 25.09 -25.45 8.33
C TYR A 552 24.09 -26.13 7.39
N ALA A 553 23.08 -25.40 6.91
CA ALA A 553 22.09 -25.91 5.98
C ALA A 553 22.55 -25.89 4.51
N ALA A 554 23.69 -25.27 4.20
CA ALA A 554 24.22 -25.16 2.86
C ALA A 554 24.69 -26.51 2.31
N ASP A 555 24.50 -26.72 1.01
CA ASP A 555 25.08 -27.87 0.32
C ASP A 555 26.56 -27.64 0.01
N HIS A 556 26.97 -26.38 -0.15
CA HIS A 556 28.34 -25.96 -0.44
C HIS A 556 28.59 -24.56 0.17
N ILE A 557 29.78 -24.33 0.71
CA ILE A 557 30.19 -23.05 1.30
C ILE A 557 31.47 -22.56 0.62
N ILE A 558 31.51 -21.25 0.36
CA ILE A 558 32.66 -20.53 -0.16
C ILE A 558 33.02 -19.45 0.86
N ASP A 559 34.20 -19.56 1.48
CA ASP A 559 34.71 -18.56 2.41
C ASP A 559 35.64 -17.59 1.67
N VAL A 560 35.28 -16.30 1.69
CA VAL A 560 35.97 -15.26 0.91
C VAL A 560 36.77 -14.35 1.84
N GLY A 561 38.07 -14.26 1.55
CA GLY A 561 39.05 -13.32 2.08
C GLY A 561 39.41 -13.60 3.54
N PRO A 562 40.71 -13.67 3.88
CA PRO A 562 41.09 -13.76 5.29
C PRO A 562 40.87 -12.41 6.01
N ALA A 563 40.75 -11.32 5.26
CA ALA A 563 40.58 -9.95 5.73
C ALA A 563 39.61 -9.14 4.83
N ALA A 564 39.40 -7.88 5.18
CA ALA A 564 38.58 -6.93 4.44
C ALA A 564 39.42 -6.03 3.51
N GLY A 565 38.80 -5.45 2.48
CA GLY A 565 39.45 -4.44 1.63
C GLY A 565 40.61 -5.01 0.81
N THR A 566 41.75 -4.32 0.78
CA THR A 566 42.92 -4.71 -0.03
C THR A 566 43.50 -6.07 0.33
N ASP A 567 43.30 -6.49 1.57
CA ASP A 567 43.83 -7.73 2.15
C ASP A 567 42.82 -8.90 2.06
N GLY A 568 41.62 -8.64 1.54
CA GLY A 568 40.62 -9.64 1.20
C GLY A 568 40.74 -10.17 -0.23
N GLY A 569 39.61 -10.61 -0.78
CA GLY A 569 39.46 -10.90 -2.20
C GLY A 569 40.08 -12.22 -2.66
N GLN A 570 40.31 -13.17 -1.75
CA GLN A 570 40.83 -14.52 -2.04
C GLN A 570 39.79 -15.57 -1.65
N ILE A 571 39.83 -16.76 -2.24
CA ILE A 571 39.00 -17.88 -1.79
C ILE A 571 39.81 -18.68 -0.76
N ILE A 572 39.37 -18.67 0.49
CA ILE A 572 40.03 -19.40 1.59
C ILE A 572 39.60 -20.86 1.58
N TYR A 573 38.31 -21.09 1.36
CA TYR A 573 37.73 -22.43 1.34
C TYR A 573 36.58 -22.51 0.34
N SER A 574 36.43 -23.68 -0.30
CA SER A 574 35.28 -24.00 -1.15
C SER A 574 34.99 -25.50 -1.05
N GLY A 575 33.88 -25.86 -0.41
CA GLY A 575 33.53 -27.26 -0.15
C GLY A 575 32.31 -27.39 0.74
N ASP A 576 32.18 -28.52 1.45
CA ASP A 576 31.11 -28.72 2.42
C ASP A 576 31.39 -28.02 3.77
N VAL A 577 30.38 -27.90 4.62
CA VAL A 577 30.56 -27.28 5.94
C VAL A 577 31.55 -28.03 6.84
N LYS A 578 31.68 -29.36 6.67
CA LYS A 578 32.58 -30.18 7.49
C LYS A 578 34.04 -29.84 7.25
N GLY A 579 34.46 -29.73 5.99
CA GLY A 579 35.82 -29.30 5.68
C GLY A 579 36.10 -27.85 6.07
N LEU A 580 35.09 -26.97 6.09
CA LEU A 580 35.24 -25.59 6.58
C LEU A 580 35.60 -25.56 8.07
N LEU A 581 35.01 -26.44 8.89
CA LEU A 581 35.30 -26.53 10.33
C LEU A 581 36.75 -26.97 10.61
N GLU A 582 37.32 -27.75 9.70
CA GLU A 582 38.70 -28.24 9.77
C GLU A 582 39.72 -27.23 9.21
N CYS A 583 39.27 -26.27 8.39
CA CYS A 583 40.11 -25.24 7.79
C CYS A 583 40.62 -24.23 8.84
N GLU A 584 41.91 -24.29 9.17
CA GLU A 584 42.52 -23.38 10.15
C GLU A 584 42.63 -21.94 9.66
N ASP A 585 42.77 -21.73 8.35
CA ASP A 585 42.89 -20.38 7.76
C ASP A 585 41.53 -19.64 7.71
N SER A 586 40.41 -20.37 7.83
CA SER A 586 39.08 -19.78 7.82
C SER A 586 38.69 -19.20 9.18
N ILE A 587 38.57 -17.88 9.26
CA ILE A 587 38.01 -17.20 10.45
C ILE A 587 36.58 -17.70 10.69
N THR A 588 35.79 -17.85 9.64
CA THR A 588 34.43 -18.37 9.70
C THR A 588 34.41 -19.79 10.30
N GLY A 589 35.26 -20.68 9.81
CA GLY A 589 35.44 -22.04 10.32
C GLY A 589 35.85 -22.07 11.80
N GLN A 590 36.72 -21.14 12.23
CA GLN A 590 37.10 -21.01 13.65
C GLN A 590 35.93 -20.61 14.55
N TYR A 591 35.02 -19.73 14.09
CA TYR A 591 33.81 -19.38 14.85
C TYR A 591 32.80 -20.54 14.87
N LEU A 592 32.54 -21.17 13.73
CA LEU A 592 31.60 -22.29 13.63
C LEU A 592 32.06 -23.51 14.44
N SER A 593 33.37 -23.80 14.46
CA SER A 593 33.96 -24.86 15.28
C SER A 593 34.12 -24.49 16.76
N LYS A 594 33.74 -23.26 17.15
CA LYS A 594 33.89 -22.71 18.52
C LYS A 594 35.34 -22.58 18.99
N LYS A 595 36.34 -22.66 18.09
CA LYS A 595 37.74 -22.28 18.38
C LYS A 595 37.81 -20.79 18.73
N ARG A 596 36.94 -19.97 18.13
CA ARG A 596 36.65 -18.57 18.53
C ARG A 596 35.18 -18.45 18.91
N GLN A 597 34.88 -17.54 19.83
CA GLN A 597 33.51 -17.21 20.21
C GLN A 597 33.42 -15.77 20.71
N ILE A 598 32.23 -15.19 20.69
CA ILE A 598 31.96 -13.89 21.33
C ILE A 598 31.69 -14.17 22.81
N GLU A 599 32.60 -13.75 23.68
CA GLU A 599 32.49 -13.98 25.12
C GLU A 599 31.33 -13.20 25.73
N VAL A 600 30.55 -13.88 26.58
CA VAL A 600 29.50 -13.24 27.37
C VAL A 600 30.18 -12.50 28.54
N PRO A 601 29.97 -11.18 28.72
CA PRO A 601 30.61 -10.45 29.80
C PRO A 601 30.29 -11.03 31.17
N GLU A 602 31.31 -11.35 31.96
CA GLU A 602 31.14 -11.91 33.32
C GLU A 602 30.35 -10.97 34.23
N LYS A 603 30.53 -9.66 34.06
CA LYS A 603 29.83 -8.61 34.80
C LYS A 603 29.08 -7.70 33.83
N ARG A 604 27.75 -7.63 34.00
CA ARG A 604 26.90 -6.68 33.27
C ARG A 604 26.91 -5.32 33.97
N ARG A 605 26.74 -4.25 33.20
CA ARG A 605 26.64 -2.88 33.74
C ARG A 605 25.45 -2.79 34.69
N THR A 606 25.67 -2.25 35.88
CA THR A 606 24.60 -2.00 36.87
C THR A 606 23.72 -0.84 36.41
N MET A 607 22.41 -0.99 36.55
CA MET A 607 21.46 0.06 36.20
C MET A 607 21.63 1.25 37.15
N SER A 608 21.73 2.45 36.58
CA SER A 608 21.93 3.70 37.33
C SER A 608 20.67 4.18 38.09
N GLY A 609 19.54 3.50 37.91
CA GLY A 609 18.23 3.94 38.40
C GLY A 609 17.58 5.03 37.54
N LYS A 610 18.27 5.54 36.51
CA LYS A 610 17.74 6.53 35.57
C LYS A 610 17.07 5.81 34.39
N TYR A 611 15.83 6.18 34.10
CA TYR A 611 15.02 5.60 33.04
C TYR A 611 14.41 6.69 32.18
N LEU A 612 14.33 6.42 30.88
CA LEU A 612 13.47 7.13 29.95
C LEU A 612 12.17 6.33 29.81
N THR A 613 11.05 6.86 30.29
CA THR A 613 9.77 6.15 30.31
C THR A 613 8.77 6.82 29.39
N PHE A 614 8.12 6.05 28.54
CA PHE A 614 6.99 6.44 27.71
C PHE A 614 5.75 5.67 28.14
N THR A 615 4.66 6.36 28.47
CA THR A 615 3.38 5.75 28.84
C THR A 615 2.43 5.70 27.64
N GLU A 616 1.45 4.79 27.69
CA GLU A 616 0.31 4.78 26.76
C GLU A 616 0.66 4.75 25.26
N CYS A 617 1.74 4.08 24.89
CA CYS A 617 2.19 3.97 23.51
C CYS A 617 1.18 3.18 22.67
N SER A 618 0.64 3.82 21.62
CA SER A 618 -0.51 3.30 20.84
C SER A 618 -0.33 3.40 19.31
N VAL A 619 0.92 3.46 18.84
CA VAL A 619 1.24 3.53 17.41
C VAL A 619 1.14 2.17 16.72
N ASN A 620 0.52 2.13 15.53
CA ASN A 620 0.35 0.95 14.69
C ASN A 620 -0.30 -0.21 15.47
N ASN A 621 0.48 -1.22 15.83
CA ASN A 621 0.04 -2.41 16.54
C ASN A 621 0.33 -2.38 18.05
N LEU A 622 0.92 -1.30 18.58
CA LEU A 622 1.13 -1.12 20.01
C LEU A 622 -0.21 -0.88 20.71
N LYS A 623 -0.44 -1.57 21.83
CA LYS A 623 -1.73 -1.59 22.55
C LYS A 623 -1.62 -0.92 23.91
N ASN A 624 -1.54 0.41 23.91
CA ASN A 624 -1.49 1.25 25.12
C ASN A 624 -0.41 0.80 26.12
N GLN A 625 0.79 0.53 25.62
CA GLN A 625 1.88 -0.06 26.41
C GLN A 625 2.77 1.02 27.01
N THR A 626 3.30 0.75 28.21
CA THR A 626 4.32 1.58 28.84
C THR A 626 5.68 0.94 28.67
N PHE A 627 6.66 1.72 28.21
CA PHE A 627 8.04 1.28 28.01
C PHE A 627 9.00 2.12 28.85
N SER A 628 9.90 1.46 29.58
CA SER A 628 10.94 2.13 30.36
C SER A 628 12.32 1.64 29.90
N VAL A 629 13.12 2.57 29.39
CA VAL A 629 14.45 2.32 28.83
C VAL A 629 15.51 2.77 29.83
N PRO A 630 16.33 1.87 30.38
CA PRO A 630 17.38 2.26 31.31
C PRO A 630 18.48 3.06 30.59
N LEU A 631 18.95 4.13 31.26
CA LEU A 631 20.00 5.00 30.73
C LEU A 631 21.40 4.57 31.22
N GLY A 632 22.41 4.80 30.38
CA GLY A 632 23.81 4.49 30.68
C GLY A 632 24.19 3.02 30.51
N VAL A 633 23.37 2.23 29.83
CA VAL A 633 23.59 0.80 29.56
C VAL A 633 23.32 0.45 28.11
N LEU A 634 23.80 -0.72 27.67
CA LEU A 634 23.44 -1.28 26.37
C LEU A 634 22.05 -1.91 26.45
N THR A 635 21.08 -1.30 25.80
CA THR A 635 19.69 -1.79 25.75
C THR A 635 19.39 -2.37 24.38
N CYS A 636 19.07 -3.66 24.33
CA CYS A 636 18.67 -4.34 23.10
C CYS A 636 17.14 -4.51 23.09
N VAL A 637 16.46 -3.93 22.09
CA VAL A 637 15.01 -4.13 21.89
C VAL A 637 14.80 -5.34 20.98
N THR A 638 14.29 -6.43 21.54
CA THR A 638 14.14 -7.72 20.84
C THR A 638 12.67 -8.08 20.60
N GLY A 639 12.43 -9.12 19.79
CA GLY A 639 11.10 -9.62 19.47
C GLY A 639 10.93 -9.96 17.99
N VAL A 640 9.87 -10.70 17.67
CA VAL A 640 9.58 -11.18 16.30
C VAL A 640 9.29 -10.06 15.31
N SER A 641 9.40 -10.33 14.00
CA SER A 641 9.02 -9.33 12.98
C SER A 641 7.55 -8.93 13.15
N GLY A 642 7.24 -7.64 13.02
CA GLY A 642 5.89 -7.12 13.25
C GLY A 642 5.49 -6.97 14.72
N SER A 643 6.36 -7.23 15.71
CA SER A 643 6.00 -7.06 17.14
C SER A 643 5.87 -5.61 17.62
N GLY A 644 6.17 -4.62 16.76
CA GLY A 644 6.12 -3.20 17.12
C GLY A 644 7.45 -2.57 17.56
N LYS A 645 8.59 -3.27 17.39
CA LYS A 645 9.93 -2.73 17.72
C LYS A 645 10.19 -1.37 17.09
N SER A 646 10.02 -1.27 15.76
CA SER A 646 10.22 -0.02 15.03
C SER A 646 9.16 1.04 15.37
N SER A 647 7.92 0.61 15.68
CA SER A 647 6.86 1.50 16.15
C SER A 647 7.23 2.17 17.47
N PHE A 648 7.91 1.46 18.38
CA PHE A 648 8.39 2.08 19.62
C PHE A 648 9.68 2.88 19.40
N VAL A 649 10.73 2.24 18.87
CA VAL A 649 12.08 2.83 18.81
C VAL A 649 12.15 4.00 17.83
N ASN A 650 11.61 3.84 16.62
CA ASN A 650 11.75 4.86 15.56
C ASN A 650 10.58 5.85 15.58
N GLU A 651 9.34 5.36 15.64
CA GLU A 651 8.16 6.22 15.49
C GLU A 651 7.80 7.02 16.75
N ILE A 652 8.12 6.50 17.94
CA ILE A 652 7.85 7.18 19.22
C ILE A 652 9.15 7.74 19.79
N LEU A 653 10.07 6.88 20.22
CA LEU A 653 11.24 7.26 21.00
C LEU A 653 12.16 8.21 20.22
N TYR A 654 12.61 7.80 19.03
CA TYR A 654 13.51 8.63 18.24
C TYR A 654 12.85 9.94 17.79
N LYS A 655 11.66 9.89 17.18
CA LYS A 655 10.98 11.12 16.71
C LYS A 655 10.68 12.09 17.84
N LYS A 656 10.28 11.61 19.03
CA LYS A 656 10.03 12.49 20.18
C LYS A 656 11.31 13.14 20.67
N LEU A 657 12.37 12.35 20.87
CA LEU A 657 13.66 12.90 21.32
C LEU A 657 14.29 13.82 20.26
N ALA A 658 14.16 13.50 18.97
CA ALA A 658 14.69 14.33 17.89
C ALA A 658 13.93 15.66 17.79
N ALA A 659 12.62 15.67 17.98
CA ALA A 659 11.83 16.91 18.03
C ALA A 659 12.20 17.77 19.24
N ASP A 660 12.28 17.19 20.44
CA ASP A 660 12.45 17.95 21.69
C ASP A 660 13.92 18.34 21.96
N LEU A 661 14.89 17.46 21.66
CA LEU A 661 16.31 17.70 21.95
C LEU A 661 17.07 18.27 20.75
N ASN A 662 16.78 17.80 19.54
CA ASN A 662 17.52 18.21 18.34
C ASN A 662 16.77 19.28 17.51
N GLY A 663 15.51 19.59 17.81
CA GLY A 663 14.69 20.53 17.04
C GLY A 663 14.25 20.00 15.67
N ALA A 664 14.19 18.68 15.48
CA ALA A 664 13.79 18.08 14.20
C ALA A 664 12.30 18.30 13.88
N LYS A 665 11.98 18.50 12.60
CA LYS A 665 10.60 18.62 12.07
C LYS A 665 9.92 17.26 11.95
N THR A 666 9.76 16.55 13.06
CA THR A 666 9.16 15.21 13.09
C THR A 666 7.95 15.14 13.98
N ARG A 667 6.91 14.43 13.54
CA ARG A 667 5.74 14.11 14.35
C ARG A 667 5.94 12.75 15.03
N PRO A 668 6.08 12.67 16.37
CA PRO A 668 6.09 11.40 17.05
C PRO A 668 4.71 10.75 16.93
N GLY A 669 4.67 9.41 16.89
CA GLY A 669 3.41 8.70 16.95
C GLY A 669 2.76 8.80 18.34
N THR A 670 1.51 8.34 18.48
CA THR A 670 0.69 8.48 19.70
C THR A 670 1.30 7.80 20.95
N PHE A 671 1.47 8.58 22.01
CA PHE A 671 1.84 8.15 23.37
C PHE A 671 1.21 9.11 24.40
N GLY A 672 1.19 8.73 25.67
CA GLY A 672 0.68 9.55 26.78
C GLY A 672 1.71 10.58 27.24
N GLU A 673 2.55 10.19 28.20
CA GLU A 673 3.59 11.03 28.78
C GLU A 673 4.98 10.45 28.58
N VAL A 674 5.99 11.33 28.62
CA VAL A 674 7.41 10.96 28.59
C VAL A 674 8.13 11.59 29.77
N SER A 675 8.92 10.79 30.50
CA SER A 675 9.74 11.22 31.64
C SER A 675 11.18 10.74 31.53
N GLY A 676 12.12 11.44 32.16
CA GLY A 676 13.55 11.11 32.12
C GLY A 676 14.30 11.70 30.92
N MET A 677 13.71 12.65 30.19
CA MET A 677 14.38 13.36 29.09
C MET A 677 15.44 14.35 29.59
N GLU A 678 15.31 14.83 30.83
CA GLU A 678 16.25 15.73 31.49
C GLU A 678 17.66 15.14 31.66
N TYR A 679 17.82 13.83 31.47
CA TYR A 679 19.11 13.14 31.54
C TYR A 679 19.85 13.08 30.20
N LEU A 680 19.28 13.64 29.12
CA LEU A 680 19.79 13.52 27.76
C LEU A 680 20.00 14.90 27.11
N ASP A 681 21.16 15.11 26.50
CA ASP A 681 21.46 16.36 25.78
C ASP A 681 20.98 16.31 24.32
N LYS A 682 21.15 15.16 23.66
CA LYS A 682 20.82 14.94 22.25
C LYS A 682 20.55 13.47 21.95
N VAL A 683 19.84 13.20 20.87
CA VAL A 683 19.66 11.84 20.33
C VAL A 683 20.35 11.72 18.97
N ILE A 684 20.97 10.58 18.69
CA ILE A 684 21.59 10.29 17.38
C ILE A 684 20.98 8.99 16.86
N ALA A 685 20.35 9.05 15.69
CA ALA A 685 20.02 7.85 14.93
C ALA A 685 21.14 7.54 13.96
N ILE A 686 21.71 6.35 14.08
CA ILE A 686 22.59 5.76 13.08
C ILE A 686 21.69 4.82 12.27
N ASP A 687 21.26 5.27 11.11
CA ASP A 687 20.35 4.52 10.23
C ASP A 687 21.11 3.84 9.07
N GLN A 688 20.36 3.10 8.26
CA GLN A 688 20.87 2.45 7.04
C GLN A 688 20.54 3.27 5.78
N ALA A 689 20.19 4.55 5.93
CA ALA A 689 19.96 5.41 4.78
C ALA A 689 21.30 5.64 4.05
N PRO A 690 21.29 5.78 2.72
CA PRO A 690 22.50 6.10 1.99
C PRO A 690 23.06 7.45 2.48
N ILE A 691 24.38 7.51 2.69
CA ILE A 691 25.10 8.72 3.16
C ILE A 691 24.80 9.93 2.26
N GLY A 692 24.65 9.68 0.95
CA GLY A 692 24.33 10.67 -0.05
C GLY A 692 23.43 10.10 -1.14
N ARG A 693 22.62 10.96 -1.78
CA ARG A 693 21.79 10.56 -2.94
C ARG A 693 22.53 10.66 -4.26
N THR A 694 23.70 11.29 -4.27
CA THR A 694 24.53 11.48 -5.47
C THR A 694 25.97 11.10 -5.17
N PRO A 695 26.75 10.59 -6.14
CA PRO A 695 28.19 10.37 -5.96
C PRO A 695 28.99 11.64 -5.62
N ARG A 696 28.39 12.83 -5.77
CA ARG A 696 28.99 14.15 -5.53
C ARG A 696 28.64 14.77 -4.17
N SER A 697 27.81 14.10 -3.36
CA SER A 697 27.41 14.60 -2.03
C SER A 697 28.30 14.08 -0.93
#